data_AF-A0A6B3ANY3-F1
#
_entry.id   AF-A0A6B3ANY3-F1
#
_cell.length_a   1.000
_cell.length_b   1.000
_cell.length_c   1.000
_cell.angle_alpha   90.00
_cell.angle_beta   90.00
_cell.angle_gamma   90.00
#
_symmetry.space_group_name_H-M   'P 1'
#
loop_
_entity.id
_entity.type
_entity.pdbx_description
1 polymer ?
#
loop_
_entity_poly.entity_id
_entity_poly.type
_entity_poly.pdbx_seq_one_letter_code
_entity_poly.pdbx_strand_id
1 'polypeptide(L)'
;MRAGLPSGWTEVPLGALLREPLAAGRSGQAVPGGVPVLRLPALRSATADLAESREGPWASAAEAEAAGHLIRPGDILMSRNGGPGARIGRAALVRETTGPTTYPGTMVRVRVDERLIDPEYLVLAWESRAVRRQIESSVRQGAGMGHIAARDLERVRLPLPPRSEQERIKTSLAFWFARVDEEEAAVRDILRRVEDLRALVIDRGVLGRTTNGPHADPESSAGAHRAPLPAVPEGWRWVTLGELAEVVRGPVANSRRADDPHEVEVGSLRPAELRGEQWAHERIPTVRLDARRAEANRLSPGDILYVLSGQPDSLGLARVWEQDSSQRTYVPNHHVARVRMTGDALHPRLLALYASGPGRSWLRDAARSTAGLASLGLDQLRQIPVPVPPLAEQGTLLASLEAWNSGLTSVTALAEEALAMADRLRDSCREQALAGRLPHGAAPSSENDVRLKGAVTVPPTTPTRRPVNRPSEVERQAEHLWSFFPPLSDGGLTALEYGEQVTYLLFLKVAQESRHRPLNRVDVLGRDAWDELALHEGTELIQHYGALLAELGERGGVVGRIFHKAQNRLRRPLHLQNLIQQVEEGLPWWDERPEWRAPVFDAFLARCAQDHRTAAGQYFTHRELVDAIVACCRPTVEDTIVDPAAGTGGFLVRSFEHIARHLPPGIPPAQREQLSHGAIRGTELVDAAARLATMNLVLHGVERLDGNPAAIEVRDSLTVSPRRQATLVLADPPLGQRRWVPPSTGAPDLHGAEELALARPDFWEATSHQQLNFIQHVYTLLEIGGRAAVVVPDGVLFMKGAGERVRRQLLKQCDVHTLLRLPIGFSGGSSGVKLNVLFFEKAAAHPDGSPATRHLWVYDARTGHTVVADSPEGSGLDAFVAAYRPGHPPDSRAASRVFKPYSVDALLARPDVNLDLGADLGEEEPGDTPEPHLIAQQISGRLEDAWRRFARLAEELTPPRDARTFQSG
;
A
#
# COMPACT_ATOMS: atom_id res chain seq x y z
N MET A 1 4.00 -30.83 15.73
CA MET A 1 3.05 -31.16 14.64
C MET A 1 2.27 -32.45 14.94
N ARG A 2 1.16 -32.39 15.70
CA ARG A 2 0.23 -33.53 15.89
C ARG A 2 -1.26 -33.12 15.91
N ALA A 3 -1.59 -31.87 15.57
CA ALA A 3 -2.97 -31.37 15.55
C ALA A 3 -3.23 -30.68 14.20
N GLY A 4 -4.36 -30.97 13.54
CA GLY A 4 -4.87 -30.15 12.43
C GLY A 4 -5.32 -30.85 11.13
N LEU A 5 -5.09 -32.16 10.93
CA LEU A 5 -5.55 -32.83 9.70
C LEU A 5 -7.04 -33.20 9.76
N PRO A 6 -7.78 -33.07 8.64
CA PRO A 6 -9.17 -33.50 8.55
C PRO A 6 -9.39 -34.98 8.86
N SER A 7 -10.61 -35.33 9.27
CA SER A 7 -10.99 -36.72 9.51
C SER A 7 -10.76 -37.57 8.25
N GLY A 8 -10.07 -38.71 8.41
CA GLY A 8 -9.72 -39.62 7.31
C GLY A 8 -8.39 -39.32 6.61
N TRP A 9 -7.68 -38.26 6.98
CA TRP A 9 -6.35 -37.95 6.46
C TRP A 9 -5.27 -38.53 7.37
N THR A 10 -4.16 -38.96 6.78
CA THR A 10 -3.01 -39.49 7.52
C THR A 10 -1.73 -38.78 7.12
N GLU A 11 -0.78 -38.61 8.03
CA GLU A 11 0.58 -38.22 7.64
C GLU A 11 1.42 -39.45 7.33
N VAL A 12 2.05 -39.44 6.16
CA VAL A 12 2.90 -40.54 5.69
C VAL A 12 4.26 -39.99 5.24
N PRO A 13 5.37 -40.69 5.52
CA PRO A 13 6.66 -40.35 4.94
C PRO A 13 6.69 -40.71 3.45
N LEU A 14 7.41 -39.94 2.62
CA LEU A 14 7.57 -40.23 1.18
C LEU A 14 7.99 -41.68 0.93
N GLY A 15 8.89 -42.22 1.74
CA GLY A 15 9.39 -43.60 1.61
C GLY A 15 8.30 -44.67 1.66
N ALA A 16 7.18 -44.42 2.35
CA ALA A 16 6.04 -45.35 2.41
C ALA A 16 5.15 -45.31 1.16
N LEU A 17 5.33 -44.30 0.30
CA LEU A 17 4.57 -44.11 -0.93
C LEU A 17 5.31 -44.56 -2.18
N LEU A 18 6.57 -44.98 -2.04
CA LEU A 18 7.42 -45.36 -3.17
C LEU A 18 7.05 -46.74 -3.72
N ARG A 19 6.95 -46.84 -5.05
CA ARG A 19 6.86 -48.12 -5.78
C ARG A 19 8.24 -48.75 -5.97
N GLU A 20 9.26 -47.91 -6.11
CA GLU A 20 10.67 -48.29 -6.30
C GLU A 20 11.55 -47.39 -5.42
N PRO A 21 12.71 -47.87 -4.93
CA PRO A 21 13.65 -47.03 -4.20
C PRO A 21 14.07 -45.78 -4.99
N LEU A 22 14.38 -44.69 -4.28
CA LEU A 22 14.85 -43.47 -4.91
C LEU A 22 16.11 -43.71 -5.74
N ALA A 23 16.07 -43.32 -7.02
CA ALA A 23 17.16 -43.55 -7.96
C ALA A 23 17.88 -42.24 -8.31
N ALA A 24 19.14 -42.11 -7.90
CA ALA A 24 19.97 -40.97 -8.27
C ALA A 24 20.33 -41.00 -9.76
N GLY A 25 20.41 -39.83 -10.39
CA GLY A 25 20.87 -39.74 -11.78
C GLY A 25 22.39 -39.92 -11.89
N ARG A 26 22.91 -39.81 -13.12
CA ARG A 26 24.36 -39.86 -13.37
C ARG A 26 24.83 -38.64 -14.12
N SER A 27 25.91 -38.05 -13.63
CA SER A 27 26.64 -36.99 -14.32
C SER A 27 27.91 -37.55 -14.95
N GLY A 28 28.25 -37.11 -16.16
CA GLY A 28 29.46 -37.52 -16.87
C GLY A 28 29.81 -36.54 -18.00
N GLN A 29 30.94 -36.78 -18.67
CA GLN A 29 31.31 -36.03 -19.88
C GLN A 29 30.37 -36.37 -21.03
N ALA A 30 29.95 -35.36 -21.78
CA ALA A 30 29.06 -35.54 -22.92
C ALA A 30 29.80 -36.24 -24.07
N VAL A 31 29.10 -37.14 -24.76
CA VAL A 31 29.57 -37.76 -26.00
C VAL A 31 28.77 -37.14 -27.16
N PRO A 32 29.40 -36.78 -28.29
CA PRO A 32 28.69 -36.21 -29.45
C PRO A 32 27.55 -37.12 -29.91
N GLY A 33 26.33 -36.57 -30.04
CA GLY A 33 25.12 -37.35 -30.39
C GLY A 33 24.63 -38.29 -29.29
N GLY A 34 25.16 -38.18 -28.07
CA GLY A 34 24.77 -38.99 -26.92
C GLY A 34 23.36 -38.71 -26.43
N VAL A 35 22.79 -39.68 -25.69
CA VAL A 35 21.44 -39.61 -25.13
C VAL A 35 21.28 -38.34 -24.30
N PRO A 36 20.26 -37.49 -24.56
CA PRO A 36 20.04 -36.26 -23.81
C PRO A 36 20.00 -36.48 -22.29
N VAL A 37 20.65 -35.59 -21.55
CA VAL A 37 20.61 -35.51 -20.07
C VAL A 37 20.08 -34.15 -19.64
N LEU A 38 19.11 -34.14 -18.72
CA LEU A 38 18.50 -32.90 -18.23
C LEU A 38 19.51 -32.01 -17.48
N ARG A 39 19.23 -30.71 -17.47
CA ARG A 39 19.90 -29.73 -16.62
C ARG A 39 18.97 -29.33 -15.46
N LEU A 40 19.53 -28.82 -14.37
CA LEU A 40 18.75 -28.33 -13.22
C LEU A 40 17.59 -27.36 -13.58
N PRO A 41 17.75 -26.43 -14.55
CA PRO A 41 16.66 -25.57 -15.02
C PRO A 41 15.45 -26.30 -15.62
N ALA A 42 15.59 -27.58 -16.01
CA ALA A 42 14.48 -28.39 -16.51
C ALA A 42 13.38 -28.61 -15.46
N LEU A 43 13.70 -28.53 -14.16
CA LEU A 43 12.71 -28.63 -13.10
C LEU A 43 11.97 -27.30 -12.96
N ARG A 44 10.86 -27.14 -13.69
CA ARG A 44 9.94 -25.99 -13.56
C ARG A 44 8.97 -26.21 -12.40
N SER A 45 8.05 -25.27 -12.18
CA SER A 45 7.02 -25.42 -11.15
C SER A 45 6.00 -26.45 -11.63
N ALA A 46 5.81 -27.51 -10.86
CA ALA A 46 4.93 -28.65 -11.14
C ALA A 46 5.39 -29.63 -12.24
N THR A 47 5.95 -29.18 -13.37
CA THR A 47 6.32 -30.06 -14.50
C THR A 47 7.77 -29.92 -14.95
N ALA A 48 8.30 -30.98 -15.56
CA ALA A 48 9.66 -30.99 -16.12
C ALA A 48 9.65 -30.56 -17.60
N ASP A 49 10.54 -29.63 -17.96
CA ASP A 49 10.77 -29.19 -19.35
C ASP A 49 11.95 -29.95 -19.94
N LEU A 50 11.66 -30.89 -20.84
CA LEU A 50 12.69 -31.75 -21.43
C LEU A 50 13.55 -31.05 -22.48
N ALA A 51 13.15 -29.87 -22.96
CA ALA A 51 13.97 -29.05 -23.87
C ALA A 51 15.23 -28.52 -23.19
N GLU A 52 15.21 -28.39 -21.85
CA GLU A 52 16.35 -28.01 -21.02
C GLU A 52 17.31 -29.19 -20.77
N SER A 53 17.77 -29.80 -21.85
CA SER A 53 18.72 -30.90 -21.86
C SER A 53 20.02 -30.54 -22.57
N ARG A 54 21.03 -31.39 -22.39
CA ARG A 54 22.30 -31.37 -23.14
C ARG A 54 22.66 -32.77 -23.57
N GLU A 55 23.65 -32.89 -24.46
CA GLU A 55 24.25 -34.20 -24.76
C GLU A 55 24.75 -34.87 -23.48
N GLY A 56 24.34 -36.12 -23.28
CA GLY A 56 24.65 -36.91 -22.11
C GLY A 56 25.84 -37.83 -22.29
N PRO A 57 26.16 -38.61 -21.24
CA PRO A 57 27.39 -39.41 -21.20
C PRO A 57 27.30 -40.76 -21.91
N TRP A 58 26.13 -41.14 -22.43
CA TRP A 58 25.91 -42.43 -23.10
C TRP A 58 25.69 -42.22 -24.59
N ALA A 59 26.31 -43.03 -25.43
CA ALA A 59 26.19 -42.92 -26.88
C ALA A 59 24.84 -43.46 -27.39
N SER A 60 24.23 -44.41 -26.67
CA SER A 60 22.93 -44.99 -27.03
C SER A 60 22.05 -45.30 -25.82
N ALA A 61 20.73 -45.15 -26.00
CA ALA A 61 19.72 -45.52 -25.00
C ALA A 61 19.61 -47.04 -24.78
N ALA A 62 20.17 -47.85 -25.69
CA ALA A 62 20.23 -49.30 -25.58
C ALA A 62 21.37 -49.80 -24.67
N GLU A 63 22.28 -48.92 -24.25
CA GLU A 63 23.30 -49.28 -23.26
C GLU A 63 22.63 -49.63 -21.93
N ALA A 64 23.03 -50.76 -21.31
CA ALA A 64 22.40 -51.27 -20.08
C ALA A 64 22.43 -50.24 -18.92
N GLU A 65 23.50 -49.45 -18.84
CA GLU A 65 23.61 -48.37 -17.85
C GLU A 65 22.71 -47.17 -18.16
N ALA A 66 22.48 -46.84 -19.44
CA ALA A 66 21.58 -45.77 -19.84
C ALA A 66 20.11 -46.15 -19.60
N ALA A 67 19.74 -47.41 -19.88
CA ALA A 67 18.38 -47.92 -19.73
C ALA A 67 17.80 -47.76 -18.31
N GLY A 68 18.63 -47.87 -17.26
CA GLY A 68 18.23 -47.67 -15.87
C GLY A 68 17.92 -46.20 -15.50
N HIS A 69 18.45 -45.25 -16.28
CA HIS A 69 18.36 -43.80 -16.04
C HIS A 69 17.42 -43.09 -17.01
N LEU A 70 16.73 -43.83 -17.88
CA LEU A 70 15.70 -43.26 -18.75
C LEU A 70 14.50 -42.78 -17.93
N ILE A 71 14.09 -41.56 -18.22
CA ILE A 71 12.90 -40.91 -17.68
C ILE A 71 11.69 -41.43 -18.45
N ARG A 72 10.57 -41.60 -17.74
CA ARG A 72 9.27 -41.99 -18.31
C ARG A 72 8.19 -41.00 -17.89
N PRO A 73 7.09 -40.88 -18.66
CA PRO A 73 5.86 -40.25 -18.19
C PRO A 73 5.44 -40.82 -16.83
N GLY A 74 5.09 -39.95 -15.89
CA GLY A 74 4.77 -40.30 -14.50
C GLY A 74 5.95 -40.25 -13.53
N ASP A 75 7.19 -40.17 -14.02
CA ASP A 75 8.35 -39.98 -13.15
C ASP A 75 8.33 -38.58 -12.52
N ILE A 76 8.60 -38.49 -11.21
CA ILE A 76 8.83 -37.21 -10.54
C ILE A 76 10.34 -37.03 -10.34
N LEU A 77 10.88 -35.90 -10.77
CA LEU A 77 12.28 -35.55 -10.59
C LEU A 77 12.42 -34.52 -9.48
N MET A 78 13.33 -34.75 -8.55
CA MET A 78 13.61 -33.84 -7.44
C MET A 78 15.07 -33.36 -7.46
N SER A 79 15.29 -32.07 -7.20
CA SER A 79 16.65 -31.53 -7.08
C SER A 79 17.33 -31.98 -5.79
N ARG A 80 18.57 -32.47 -5.89
CA ARG A 80 19.38 -32.88 -4.73
C ARG A 80 20.46 -31.88 -4.35
N ASN A 81 21.02 -31.20 -5.36
CA ASN A 81 22.16 -30.31 -5.21
C ASN A 81 21.87 -28.96 -5.85
N GLY A 82 22.41 -27.90 -5.29
CA GLY A 82 22.26 -26.55 -5.83
C GLY A 82 23.34 -25.58 -5.34
N GLY A 83 23.65 -24.57 -6.15
CA GLY A 83 24.49 -23.44 -5.75
C GLY A 83 23.73 -22.45 -4.84
N PRO A 84 24.38 -21.34 -4.42
CA PRO A 84 23.73 -20.32 -3.62
C PRO A 84 22.47 -19.78 -4.32
N GLY A 85 21.32 -19.82 -3.64
CA GLY A 85 20.01 -19.41 -4.18
C GLY A 85 19.24 -20.50 -4.95
N ALA A 86 19.79 -21.70 -5.16
CA ALA A 86 19.08 -22.79 -5.81
C ALA A 86 18.08 -23.48 -4.86
N ARG A 87 16.85 -23.74 -5.34
CA ARG A 87 15.79 -24.43 -4.56
C ARG A 87 16.05 -25.94 -4.50
N ILE A 88 16.70 -26.40 -3.44
CA ILE A 88 16.96 -27.83 -3.18
C ILE A 88 15.66 -28.55 -2.79
N GLY A 89 15.48 -29.78 -3.27
CA GLY A 89 14.28 -30.58 -3.08
C GLY A 89 13.06 -30.12 -3.89
N ARG A 90 13.25 -29.28 -4.93
CA ARG A 90 12.18 -28.90 -5.86
C ARG A 90 11.72 -30.14 -6.63
N ALA A 91 10.41 -30.35 -6.75
CA ALA A 91 9.84 -31.49 -7.47
C ALA A 91 9.18 -31.07 -8.79
N ALA A 92 9.31 -31.91 -9.81
CA ALA A 92 8.67 -31.72 -11.11
C ALA A 92 8.21 -33.06 -11.68
N LEU A 93 6.96 -33.12 -12.13
CA LEU A 93 6.38 -34.28 -12.80
C LEU A 93 6.75 -34.29 -14.29
N VAL A 94 7.16 -35.45 -14.79
CA VAL A 94 7.38 -35.69 -16.21
C VAL A 94 6.04 -36.12 -16.81
N ARG A 95 5.42 -35.25 -17.61
CA ARG A 95 4.12 -35.53 -18.25
C ARG A 95 4.26 -36.34 -19.53
N GLU A 96 5.19 -35.95 -20.39
CA GLU A 96 5.39 -36.54 -21.71
C GLU A 96 6.88 -36.64 -21.99
N THR A 97 7.26 -37.58 -22.85
CA THR A 97 8.64 -37.75 -23.32
C THR A 97 8.66 -37.81 -24.84
N THR A 98 9.40 -36.91 -25.47
CA THR A 98 9.54 -36.86 -26.94
C THR A 98 10.62 -37.80 -27.49
N GLY A 99 11.45 -38.37 -26.60
CA GLY A 99 12.50 -39.33 -26.93
C GLY A 99 13.28 -39.79 -25.68
N PRO A 100 14.23 -40.73 -25.82
CA PRO A 100 15.03 -41.24 -24.70
C PRO A 100 15.81 -40.10 -24.03
N THR A 101 15.49 -39.80 -22.77
CA THR A 101 16.10 -38.73 -22.00
C THR A 101 16.48 -39.24 -20.61
N THR A 102 17.64 -38.82 -20.12
CA THR A 102 18.19 -39.21 -18.81
C THR A 102 18.32 -38.00 -17.88
N TYR A 103 18.67 -38.21 -16.62
CA TYR A 103 18.77 -37.16 -15.61
C TYR A 103 20.12 -37.20 -14.86
N PRO A 104 20.65 -36.04 -14.44
CA PRO A 104 21.98 -35.93 -13.84
C PRO A 104 21.99 -36.35 -12.37
N GLY A 105 23.18 -36.60 -11.80
CA GLY A 105 23.34 -36.96 -10.39
C GLY A 105 22.96 -35.86 -9.40
N THR A 106 22.71 -34.65 -9.89
CA THR A 106 22.12 -33.54 -9.12
C THR A 106 20.60 -33.66 -8.96
N MET A 107 19.98 -34.69 -9.55
CA MET A 107 18.56 -35.01 -9.43
C MET A 107 18.37 -36.43 -8.89
N VAL A 108 17.18 -36.67 -8.34
CA VAL A 108 16.70 -38.00 -7.97
C VAL A 108 15.34 -38.24 -8.59
N ARG A 109 15.14 -39.46 -9.10
CA ARG A 109 13.87 -39.92 -9.61
C ARG A 109 13.06 -40.55 -8.49
N VAL A 110 11.79 -40.18 -8.43
CA VAL A 110 10.78 -40.66 -7.51
C VAL A 110 9.68 -41.34 -8.32
N ARG A 111 9.37 -42.60 -7.98
CA ARG A 111 8.24 -43.35 -8.51
C ARG A 111 7.35 -43.78 -7.36
N VAL A 112 6.12 -43.29 -7.37
CA VAL A 112 5.15 -43.59 -6.33
C VAL A 112 4.26 -44.77 -6.70
N ASP A 113 3.67 -45.40 -5.68
CA ASP A 113 2.56 -46.32 -5.87
C ASP A 113 1.30 -45.50 -6.14
N GLU A 114 0.91 -45.41 -7.40
CA GLU A 114 -0.25 -44.65 -7.86
C GLU A 114 -1.57 -45.12 -7.23
N ARG A 115 -1.62 -46.33 -6.65
CA ARG A 115 -2.80 -46.78 -5.88
C ARG A 115 -2.96 -46.02 -4.56
N LEU A 116 -1.86 -45.51 -4.01
CA LEU A 116 -1.82 -44.79 -2.73
C LEU A 116 -1.86 -43.27 -2.93
N ILE A 117 -1.07 -42.74 -3.86
CA ILE A 117 -0.94 -41.29 -4.07
C ILE A 117 -0.90 -40.93 -5.55
N ASP A 118 -1.59 -39.84 -5.89
CA ASP A 118 -1.52 -39.25 -7.23
C ASP A 118 -0.19 -38.51 -7.42
N PRO A 119 0.57 -38.74 -8.51
CA PRO A 119 1.84 -38.05 -8.75
C PRO A 119 1.73 -36.52 -8.80
N GLU A 120 0.63 -35.97 -9.34
CA GLU A 120 0.40 -34.52 -9.37
C GLU A 120 0.03 -33.98 -7.99
N TYR A 121 -0.80 -34.72 -7.23
CA TYR A 121 -1.07 -34.38 -5.83
C TYR A 121 0.22 -34.38 -5.00
N LEU A 122 1.12 -35.37 -5.19
CA LEU A 122 2.39 -35.39 -4.50
C LEU A 122 3.18 -34.12 -4.79
N VAL A 123 3.33 -33.70 -6.05
CA VAL A 123 4.06 -32.48 -6.39
C VAL A 123 3.41 -31.23 -5.78
N LEU A 124 2.07 -31.15 -5.74
CA LEU A 124 1.34 -30.08 -5.06
C LEU A 124 1.61 -30.08 -3.55
N ALA A 125 1.50 -31.22 -2.88
CA ALA A 125 1.76 -31.36 -1.45
C ALA A 125 3.23 -31.10 -1.10
N TRP A 126 4.16 -31.46 -2.01
CA TRP A 126 5.59 -31.31 -1.85
C TRP A 126 6.04 -29.85 -1.81
N GLU A 127 5.33 -28.98 -2.53
CA GLU A 127 5.55 -27.54 -2.55
C GLU A 127 4.76 -26.79 -1.46
N SER A 128 4.13 -27.51 -0.53
CA SER A 128 3.51 -26.89 0.65
C SER A 128 4.57 -26.40 1.64
N ARG A 129 4.25 -25.32 2.36
CA ARG A 129 5.19 -24.69 3.31
C ARG A 129 5.65 -25.66 4.39
N ALA A 130 4.74 -26.48 4.93
CA ALA A 130 5.05 -27.49 5.94
C ALA A 130 6.06 -28.54 5.43
N VAL A 131 5.90 -29.00 4.19
CA VAL A 131 6.82 -29.97 3.57
C VAL A 131 8.15 -29.30 3.21
N ARG A 132 8.12 -28.08 2.68
CA ARG A 132 9.31 -27.29 2.35
C ARG A 132 10.19 -27.04 3.57
N ARG A 133 9.63 -26.68 4.72
CA ARG A 133 10.36 -26.51 5.99
C ARG A 133 11.11 -27.79 6.39
N GLN A 134 10.48 -28.97 6.25
CA GLN A 134 11.12 -30.26 6.54
C GLN A 134 12.34 -30.50 5.63
N ILE A 135 12.18 -30.25 4.32
CA ILE A 135 13.25 -30.40 3.33
C ILE A 135 14.41 -29.45 3.67
N GLU A 136 14.11 -28.16 3.87
CA GLU A 136 15.10 -27.11 4.13
C GLU A 136 15.88 -27.36 5.42
N SER A 137 15.21 -27.82 6.48
CA SER A 137 15.87 -28.22 7.73
C SER A 137 16.82 -29.43 7.59
N SER A 138 16.63 -30.22 6.53
CA SER A 138 17.45 -31.41 6.24
C SER A 138 18.59 -31.12 5.24
N VAL A 139 18.67 -29.92 4.67
CA VAL A 139 19.74 -29.52 3.74
C VAL A 139 21.04 -29.30 4.50
N ARG A 140 22.12 -29.91 4.01
CA ARG A 140 23.47 -29.74 4.55
C ARG A 140 24.26 -28.77 3.68
N GLN A 141 24.96 -27.82 4.32
CA GLN A 141 25.82 -26.85 3.64
C GLN A 141 27.24 -27.42 3.44
N GLY A 142 27.73 -27.40 2.21
CA GLY A 142 29.11 -27.76 1.85
C GLY A 142 29.92 -26.56 1.34
N ALA A 143 31.07 -26.81 0.69
CA ALA A 143 31.95 -25.78 0.11
C ALA A 143 31.30 -25.05 -1.09
N GLY A 144 30.34 -24.17 -0.81
CA GLY A 144 29.63 -23.33 -1.79
C GLY A 144 28.39 -23.97 -2.44
N MET A 145 27.99 -25.18 -2.05
CA MET A 145 26.80 -25.87 -2.54
C MET A 145 26.03 -26.54 -1.40
N GLY A 146 24.69 -26.46 -1.46
CA GLY A 146 23.81 -27.21 -0.56
C GLY A 146 23.48 -28.59 -1.14
N HIS A 147 23.32 -29.59 -0.27
CA HIS A 147 22.98 -30.97 -0.66
C HIS A 147 21.96 -31.58 0.30
N ILE A 148 20.99 -32.34 -0.25
CA ILE A 148 20.10 -33.23 0.51
C ILE A 148 20.30 -34.69 0.10
N ALA A 149 20.38 -35.59 1.10
CA ALA A 149 20.53 -37.02 0.85
C ALA A 149 19.17 -37.67 0.51
N ALA A 150 19.19 -38.71 -0.33
CA ALA A 150 17.97 -39.43 -0.71
C ALA A 150 17.21 -39.98 0.52
N ARG A 151 17.91 -40.53 1.51
CA ARG A 151 17.32 -40.98 2.78
C ARG A 151 16.61 -39.89 3.57
N ASP A 152 17.04 -38.63 3.42
CA ASP A 152 16.45 -37.50 4.13
C ASP A 152 15.17 -37.07 3.40
N LEU A 153 15.14 -37.14 2.06
CA LEU A 153 13.92 -36.99 1.25
C LEU A 153 12.88 -38.07 1.56
N GLU A 154 13.28 -39.33 1.74
CA GLU A 154 12.37 -40.43 2.09
C GLU A 154 11.65 -40.22 3.44
N ARG A 155 12.26 -39.47 4.35
CA ARG A 155 11.72 -39.20 5.70
C ARG A 155 10.74 -38.04 5.75
N VAL A 156 10.70 -37.20 4.70
CA VAL A 156 9.79 -36.06 4.60
C VAL A 156 8.36 -36.56 4.66
N ARG A 157 7.58 -36.00 5.59
CA ARG A 157 6.18 -36.35 5.82
C ARG A 157 5.25 -35.39 5.09
N LEU A 158 4.18 -35.93 4.52
CA LEU A 158 3.15 -35.18 3.83
C LEU A 158 1.75 -35.68 4.24
N PRO A 159 0.72 -34.80 4.17
CA PRO A 159 -0.66 -35.22 4.32
C PRO A 159 -1.06 -36.15 3.16
N LEU A 160 -1.76 -37.23 3.49
CA LEU A 160 -2.33 -38.20 2.56
C LEU A 160 -3.85 -38.29 2.79
N PRO A 161 -4.65 -37.59 1.95
CA PRO A 161 -6.09 -37.76 1.88
C PRO A 161 -6.48 -39.06 1.15
N PRO A 162 -7.76 -39.47 1.24
CA PRO A 162 -8.35 -40.45 0.33
C PRO A 162 -8.18 -40.06 -1.15
N ARG A 163 -8.09 -41.02 -2.06
CA ARG A 163 -7.88 -40.78 -3.51
C ARG A 163 -8.88 -39.80 -4.12
N SER A 164 -10.17 -39.90 -3.77
CA SER A 164 -11.20 -38.97 -4.26
C SER A 164 -10.92 -37.52 -3.83
N GLU A 165 -10.38 -37.33 -2.63
CA GLU A 165 -10.04 -36.02 -2.10
C GLU A 165 -8.75 -35.47 -2.70
N GLN A 166 -7.77 -36.33 -3.01
CA GLN A 166 -6.58 -35.95 -3.79
C GLN A 166 -6.97 -35.39 -5.18
N GLU A 167 -7.89 -36.06 -5.88
CA GLU A 167 -8.42 -35.57 -7.17
C GLU A 167 -9.15 -34.23 -7.02
N ARG A 168 -10.01 -34.11 -6.00
CA ARG A 168 -10.75 -32.86 -5.73
C ARG A 168 -9.81 -31.68 -5.49
N ILE A 169 -8.75 -31.88 -4.70
CA ILE A 169 -7.73 -30.86 -4.41
C ILE A 169 -6.97 -30.48 -5.68
N LYS A 170 -6.51 -31.48 -6.45
CA LYS A 170 -5.78 -31.26 -7.71
C LYS A 170 -6.59 -30.42 -8.70
N THR A 171 -7.84 -30.82 -8.96
CA THR A 171 -8.72 -30.12 -9.89
C THR A 171 -9.03 -28.70 -9.42
N SER A 172 -9.29 -28.53 -8.11
CA SER A 172 -9.60 -27.21 -7.54
C SER A 172 -8.40 -26.26 -7.64
N LEU A 173 -7.20 -26.72 -7.24
CA LEU A 173 -5.99 -25.91 -7.31
C LEU A 173 -5.58 -25.60 -8.75
N ALA A 174 -5.72 -26.57 -9.67
CA ALA A 174 -5.45 -26.34 -11.09
C ALA A 174 -6.35 -25.23 -11.67
N PHE A 175 -7.65 -25.25 -11.34
CA PHE A 175 -8.59 -24.21 -11.75
C PHE A 175 -8.19 -22.82 -11.22
N TRP A 176 -7.89 -22.71 -9.92
CA TRP A 176 -7.52 -21.43 -9.32
C TRP A 176 -6.17 -20.91 -9.80
N PHE A 177 -5.15 -21.78 -9.93
CA PHE A 177 -3.84 -21.36 -10.41
C PHE A 177 -3.89 -20.92 -11.87
N ALA A 178 -4.68 -21.57 -12.72
CA ALA A 178 -4.87 -21.13 -14.11
C ALA A 178 -5.45 -19.70 -14.19
N ARG A 179 -6.40 -19.35 -13.32
CA ARG A 179 -6.93 -17.98 -13.25
C ARG A 179 -5.89 -16.98 -12.76
N VAL A 180 -5.11 -17.33 -11.74
CA VAL A 180 -4.03 -16.46 -11.24
C VAL A 180 -2.98 -16.25 -12.34
N ASP A 181 -2.64 -17.30 -13.09
CA ASP A 181 -1.68 -17.22 -14.21
C ASP A 181 -2.17 -16.29 -15.34
N GLU A 182 -3.47 -16.33 -15.66
CA GLU A 182 -4.09 -15.44 -16.66
C GLU A 182 -4.00 -13.96 -16.23
N GLU A 183 -4.36 -13.66 -14.98
CA GLU A 183 -4.27 -12.30 -14.44
C GLU A 183 -2.81 -11.80 -14.34
N GLU A 184 -1.87 -12.65 -13.92
CA GLU A 184 -0.45 -12.29 -13.90
C GLU A 184 0.08 -11.99 -15.31
N ALA A 185 -0.34 -12.75 -16.32
CA ALA A 185 0.05 -12.51 -17.69
C ALA A 185 -0.46 -11.14 -18.18
N ALA A 186 -1.70 -10.77 -17.83
CA ALA A 186 -2.26 -9.45 -18.13
C ALA A 186 -1.47 -8.32 -17.44
N VAL A 187 -1.15 -8.47 -16.14
CA VAL A 187 -0.36 -7.47 -15.39
C VAL A 187 1.05 -7.32 -15.96
N ARG A 188 1.71 -8.41 -16.35
CA ARG A 188 3.03 -8.35 -17.01
C ARG A 188 2.96 -7.66 -18.38
N ASP A 189 1.87 -7.82 -19.14
CA ASP A 189 1.68 -7.08 -20.39
C ASP A 189 1.50 -5.58 -20.13
N ILE A 190 0.77 -5.20 -19.07
CA ILE A 190 0.63 -3.79 -18.66
C ILE A 190 1.99 -3.19 -18.29
N LEU A 191 2.80 -3.89 -17.49
CA LEU A 191 4.15 -3.44 -17.12
C LEU A 191 5.03 -3.20 -18.35
N ARG A 192 4.95 -4.09 -19.35
CA ARG A 192 5.65 -3.91 -20.63
C ARG A 192 5.19 -2.63 -21.35
N ARG A 193 3.89 -2.38 -21.42
CA ARG A 193 3.32 -1.17 -22.05
C ARG A 193 3.66 0.11 -21.29
N VAL A 194 3.75 0.06 -19.97
CA VAL A 194 4.18 1.19 -19.13
C VAL A 194 5.62 1.58 -19.44
N GLU A 195 6.50 0.60 -19.64
CA GLU A 195 7.89 0.86 -20.04
C GLU A 195 7.97 1.43 -21.48
N ASP A 196 7.16 0.91 -22.41
CA ASP A 196 7.04 1.48 -23.76
C ASP A 196 6.56 2.95 -23.71
N LEU A 197 5.59 3.26 -22.84
CA LEU A 197 5.08 4.62 -22.65
C LEU A 197 6.13 5.55 -22.02
N ARG A 198 6.90 5.07 -21.03
CA ARG A 198 8.00 5.82 -20.41
C ARG A 198 9.01 6.25 -21.48
N ALA A 199 9.41 5.34 -22.35
CA ALA A 199 10.32 5.63 -23.45
C ALA A 199 9.74 6.70 -24.40
N LEU A 200 8.44 6.58 -24.73
CA LEU A 200 7.75 7.52 -25.63
C LEU A 200 7.62 8.94 -25.04
N VAL A 201 7.29 9.06 -23.75
CA VAL A 201 7.14 10.36 -23.07
C VAL A 201 8.49 11.08 -23.00
N ILE A 202 9.56 10.36 -22.65
CA ILE A 202 10.92 10.92 -22.66
C ILE A 202 11.29 11.38 -24.07
N ASP A 203 11.09 10.54 -25.09
CA ASP A 203 11.39 10.86 -26.49
C ASP A 203 10.67 12.13 -26.96
N ARG A 204 9.37 12.24 -26.68
CA ARG A 204 8.60 13.44 -27.04
C ARG A 204 9.05 14.66 -26.26
N GLY A 205 9.30 14.55 -24.96
CA GLY A 205 9.67 15.69 -24.13
C GLY A 205 11.03 16.29 -24.50
N VAL A 206 12.07 15.44 -24.66
CA VAL A 206 13.42 15.92 -24.99
C VAL A 206 13.57 16.43 -26.43
N LEU A 207 12.58 16.18 -27.29
CA LEU A 207 12.47 16.75 -28.63
C LEU A 207 11.46 17.92 -28.69
N GLY A 208 10.87 18.29 -27.55
CA GLY A 208 9.90 19.39 -27.46
C GLY A 208 8.54 19.08 -28.08
N ARG A 209 8.26 17.84 -28.47
CA ARG A 209 6.99 17.41 -29.10
C ARG A 209 5.82 17.31 -28.13
N THR A 210 6.03 17.63 -26.86
CA THR A 210 4.99 17.76 -25.83
C THR A 210 4.52 19.20 -25.65
N THR A 211 5.11 20.18 -26.36
CA THR A 211 4.70 21.60 -26.28
C THR A 211 3.65 21.91 -27.36
N ASN A 212 2.66 22.75 -27.02
CA ASN A 212 1.53 23.10 -27.91
C ASN A 212 1.88 24.19 -28.95
N GLY A 213 3.14 24.32 -29.36
CA GLY A 213 3.63 25.36 -30.27
C GLY A 213 3.83 24.89 -31.72
N PRO A 214 3.88 25.82 -32.70
CA PRO A 214 4.30 25.49 -34.06
C PRO A 214 5.73 24.92 -34.04
N HIS A 215 5.93 23.85 -34.81
CA HIS A 215 7.27 23.28 -35.01
C HIS A 215 7.94 24.01 -36.17
N ALA A 216 9.21 24.37 -36.01
CA ALA A 216 9.97 25.01 -37.08
C ALA A 216 10.24 24.02 -38.22
N ASP A 217 10.23 24.52 -39.47
CA ASP A 217 10.51 23.70 -40.65
C ASP A 217 11.93 23.09 -40.54
N PRO A 218 12.13 21.78 -40.82
CA PRO A 218 13.42 21.09 -40.65
C PRO A 218 14.59 21.79 -41.35
N GLU A 219 14.33 22.46 -42.47
CA GLU A 219 15.33 23.15 -43.28
C GLU A 219 15.88 24.43 -42.62
N SER A 220 15.08 25.11 -41.79
CA SER A 220 15.50 26.33 -41.06
C SER A 220 16.45 26.06 -39.89
N SER A 221 16.51 24.81 -39.42
CA SER A 221 17.24 24.38 -38.22
C SER A 221 18.56 23.66 -38.54
N ALA A 222 18.85 23.41 -39.82
CA ALA A 222 19.96 22.58 -40.29
C ALA A 222 21.28 23.36 -40.36
N GLY A 223 21.90 23.64 -39.21
CA GLY A 223 23.32 23.95 -39.17
C GLY A 223 24.16 22.68 -39.42
N ALA A 224 24.96 22.65 -40.49
CA ALA A 224 26.10 21.75 -40.75
C ALA A 224 25.97 20.21 -40.52
N HIS A 225 24.77 19.63 -40.38
CA HIS A 225 24.58 18.18 -40.15
C HIS A 225 24.33 17.39 -41.45
N ARG A 226 24.95 16.21 -41.60
CA ARG A 226 24.91 15.37 -42.82
C ARG A 226 23.65 14.50 -42.99
N ALA A 227 22.74 14.47 -42.00
CA ALA A 227 21.50 13.69 -42.04
C ALA A 227 20.32 14.54 -41.55
N PRO A 228 19.08 14.31 -42.04
CA PRO A 228 17.92 15.11 -41.68
C PRO A 228 17.61 14.98 -40.18
N LEU A 229 17.66 16.10 -39.46
CA LEU A 229 17.30 16.18 -38.05
C LEU A 229 15.77 16.31 -37.89
N PRO A 230 15.19 15.77 -36.80
CA PRO A 230 13.77 15.94 -36.56
C PRO A 230 13.44 17.42 -36.29
N ALA A 231 12.23 17.83 -36.70
CA ALA A 231 11.70 19.14 -36.36
C ALA A 231 11.61 19.30 -34.83
N VAL A 232 12.01 20.48 -34.36
CA VAL A 232 11.93 20.92 -32.96
C VAL A 232 11.03 22.15 -32.87
N PRO A 233 10.49 22.48 -31.68
CA PRO A 233 9.65 23.66 -31.51
C PRO A 233 10.36 24.96 -31.89
N GLU A 234 9.58 25.97 -32.27
CA GLU A 234 10.09 27.31 -32.52
C GLU A 234 10.87 27.85 -31.30
N GLY A 235 12.08 28.36 -31.51
CA GLY A 235 12.98 28.84 -30.45
C GLY A 235 13.97 27.79 -29.92
N TRP A 236 13.80 26.51 -30.24
CA TRP A 236 14.81 25.48 -29.97
C TRP A 236 15.89 25.48 -31.04
N ARG A 237 17.12 25.09 -30.67
CA ARG A 237 18.23 24.99 -31.61
C ARG A 237 19.00 23.69 -31.46
N TRP A 238 19.51 23.18 -32.58
CA TRP A 238 20.45 22.06 -32.59
C TRP A 238 21.87 22.57 -32.39
N VAL A 239 22.59 21.97 -31.45
CA VAL A 239 23.98 22.30 -31.13
C VAL A 239 24.78 21.02 -30.98
N THR A 240 26.06 21.00 -31.36
CA THR A 240 26.91 19.83 -31.14
C THR A 240 27.26 19.69 -29.66
N LEU A 241 27.35 18.46 -29.14
CA LEU A 241 27.74 18.24 -27.75
C LEU A 241 29.08 18.90 -27.40
N GLY A 242 30.04 18.92 -28.34
CA GLY A 242 31.35 19.54 -28.15
C GLY A 242 31.32 21.06 -27.96
N GLU A 243 30.28 21.75 -28.42
CA GLU A 243 30.07 23.18 -28.17
C GLU A 243 29.45 23.45 -26.78
N LEU A 244 28.70 22.48 -26.24
CA LEU A 244 27.99 22.60 -24.96
C LEU A 244 28.80 22.15 -23.75
N ALA A 245 29.75 21.23 -23.95
CA ALA A 245 30.40 20.55 -22.85
C ALA A 245 31.86 20.13 -23.14
N GLU A 246 32.66 20.12 -22.09
CA GLU A 246 33.96 19.49 -22.05
C GLU A 246 33.79 17.97 -22.02
N VAL A 247 34.33 17.27 -23.02
CA VAL A 247 34.25 15.80 -23.13
C VAL A 247 35.64 15.20 -22.91
N VAL A 248 35.79 14.41 -21.85
CA VAL A 248 37.06 13.79 -21.42
C VAL A 248 36.88 12.28 -21.26
N ARG A 249 37.80 11.49 -21.82
CA ARG A 249 37.83 10.03 -21.61
C ARG A 249 38.44 9.73 -20.24
N GLY A 250 37.84 8.80 -19.50
CA GLY A 250 38.39 8.37 -18.23
C GLY A 250 39.80 7.75 -18.35
N PRO A 251 40.60 7.79 -17.28
CA PRO A 251 41.94 7.22 -17.28
C PRO A 251 41.94 5.69 -17.40
N VAL A 252 43.03 5.17 -17.96
CA VAL A 252 43.37 3.73 -17.89
C VAL A 252 44.08 3.50 -16.55
N ALA A 253 43.61 2.53 -15.78
CA ALA A 253 44.27 2.14 -14.53
C ALA A 253 45.57 1.38 -14.81
N ASN A 254 46.63 1.66 -14.05
CA ASN A 254 47.88 0.92 -14.12
C ASN A 254 47.66 -0.48 -13.53
N SER A 255 47.99 -1.53 -14.29
CA SER A 255 47.75 -2.91 -13.84
C SER A 255 48.80 -3.49 -12.90
N ARG A 256 49.95 -2.83 -12.67
CA ARG A 256 51.03 -3.34 -11.79
C ARG A 256 51.97 -2.26 -11.26
N ARG A 257 51.93 -1.99 -9.94
CA ARG A 257 53.06 -1.84 -8.97
C ARG A 257 52.49 -1.27 -7.67
N ALA A 258 52.79 -1.92 -6.53
CA ALA A 258 52.11 -1.65 -5.26
C ALA A 258 52.73 -0.54 -4.39
N ASP A 259 53.84 0.09 -4.83
CA ASP A 259 54.69 0.93 -3.97
C ASP A 259 55.05 2.30 -4.58
N ASP A 260 54.18 2.93 -5.37
CA ASP A 260 54.40 4.34 -5.77
C ASP A 260 53.75 5.28 -4.72
N PRO A 261 54.53 6.09 -3.98
CA PRO A 261 54.00 7.01 -2.97
C PRO A 261 53.15 8.16 -3.55
N HIS A 262 53.12 8.34 -4.86
CA HIS A 262 52.29 9.34 -5.55
C HIS A 262 50.95 8.80 -6.04
N GLU A 263 50.66 7.51 -5.88
CA GLU A 263 49.38 6.91 -6.26
C GLU A 263 48.35 6.93 -5.12
N VAL A 264 47.14 7.41 -5.42
CA VAL A 264 45.98 7.45 -4.51
C VAL A 264 44.94 6.42 -4.91
N GLU A 265 44.21 5.90 -3.93
CA GLU A 265 43.07 5.00 -4.18
C GLU A 265 41.83 5.83 -4.51
N VAL A 266 41.19 5.53 -5.64
CA VAL A 266 39.96 6.20 -6.11
C VAL A 266 38.90 5.19 -6.52
N GLY A 267 37.62 5.57 -6.41
CA GLY A 267 36.52 4.79 -6.97
C GLY A 267 36.50 4.90 -8.50
N SER A 268 36.43 3.77 -9.20
CA SER A 268 36.45 3.73 -10.67
C SER A 268 35.09 3.29 -11.22
N LEU A 269 34.39 4.21 -11.88
CA LEU A 269 33.11 3.92 -12.52
C LEU A 269 33.32 3.25 -13.87
N ARG A 270 32.73 2.06 -14.04
CA ARG A 270 32.76 1.29 -15.29
C ARG A 270 31.35 1.24 -15.88
N PRO A 271 31.19 0.77 -17.12
CA PRO A 271 29.86 0.69 -17.75
C PRO A 271 28.80 -0.11 -16.96
N ALA A 272 29.21 -1.03 -16.09
CA ALA A 272 28.29 -1.81 -15.26
C ALA A 272 27.63 -0.95 -14.16
N GLU A 273 28.36 0.01 -13.58
CA GLU A 273 27.86 0.89 -12.51
C GLU A 273 26.88 1.95 -13.01
N LEU A 274 26.85 2.21 -14.33
CA LEU A 274 25.89 3.12 -14.95
C LEU A 274 24.49 2.49 -15.11
N ARG A 275 24.32 1.20 -14.78
CA ARG A 275 23.04 0.50 -14.85
C ARG A 275 22.29 0.61 -13.52
N GLY A 276 21.00 0.96 -13.58
CA GLY A 276 20.11 1.10 -12.42
C GLY A 276 19.74 2.55 -12.11
N GLU A 277 18.78 2.75 -11.21
CA GLU A 277 18.22 4.07 -10.88
C GLU A 277 19.05 4.86 -9.86
N GLN A 278 19.88 4.20 -9.04
CA GLN A 278 20.70 4.82 -8.00
C GLN A 278 22.17 4.38 -8.09
N TRP A 279 23.09 5.19 -7.58
CA TRP A 279 24.51 4.85 -7.52
C TRP A 279 24.77 3.96 -6.30
N ALA A 280 25.18 2.71 -6.51
CA ALA A 280 25.54 1.80 -5.42
C ALA A 280 27.00 2.03 -4.97
N HIS A 281 27.26 3.16 -4.30
CA HIS A 281 28.61 3.63 -3.95
C HIS A 281 29.49 2.57 -3.26
N GLU A 282 28.91 1.80 -2.35
CA GLU A 282 29.59 0.72 -1.61
C GLU A 282 30.11 -0.41 -2.50
N ARG A 283 29.53 -0.58 -3.70
CA ARG A 283 29.87 -1.65 -4.66
C ARG A 283 30.76 -1.16 -5.79
N ILE A 284 31.12 0.13 -5.83
CA ILE A 284 32.01 0.70 -6.84
C ILE A 284 33.43 0.20 -6.57
N PRO A 285 34.09 -0.46 -7.54
CA PRO A 285 35.45 -0.95 -7.34
C PRO A 285 36.44 0.20 -7.20
N THR A 286 37.55 -0.06 -6.51
CA THR A 286 38.65 0.89 -6.40
C THR A 286 39.81 0.55 -7.32
N VAL A 287 40.54 1.58 -7.72
CA VAL A 287 41.80 1.48 -8.48
C VAL A 287 42.80 2.47 -7.91
N ARG A 288 44.10 2.24 -8.14
CA ARG A 288 45.15 3.22 -7.84
C ARG A 288 45.49 4.03 -9.08
N LEU A 289 45.61 5.35 -8.91
CA LEU A 289 46.03 6.29 -9.95
C LEU A 289 46.96 7.33 -9.36
N ASP A 290 47.89 7.83 -10.18
CA ASP A 290 48.68 9.01 -9.86
C ASP A 290 47.77 10.17 -9.39
N ALA A 291 48.16 10.84 -8.31
CA ALA A 291 47.35 11.88 -7.67
C ALA A 291 46.95 13.01 -8.62
N ARG A 292 47.81 13.42 -9.55
CA ARG A 292 47.47 14.47 -10.53
C ARG A 292 46.47 13.98 -11.55
N ARG A 293 46.59 12.72 -12.01
CA ARG A 293 45.62 12.10 -12.93
C ARG A 293 44.27 11.87 -12.27
N ALA A 294 44.25 11.47 -11.00
CA ALA A 294 43.04 11.32 -10.20
C ALA A 294 42.31 12.67 -10.07
N GLU A 295 43.04 13.74 -9.75
CA GLU A 295 42.47 15.08 -9.63
C GLU A 295 41.94 15.61 -10.96
N ALA A 296 42.70 15.46 -12.06
CA ALA A 296 42.28 15.91 -13.39
C ALA A 296 41.02 15.21 -13.92
N ASN A 297 40.66 14.04 -13.38
CA ASN A 297 39.49 13.26 -13.79
C ASN A 297 38.43 13.14 -12.68
N ARG A 298 38.57 13.92 -11.61
CA ARG A 298 37.63 13.94 -10.49
C ARG A 298 36.23 14.31 -10.99
N LEU A 299 35.26 13.49 -10.59
CA LEU A 299 33.85 13.76 -10.83
C LEU A 299 33.31 14.80 -9.86
N SER A 300 32.48 15.68 -10.39
CA SER A 300 31.77 16.72 -9.66
C SER A 300 30.26 16.58 -9.91
N PRO A 301 29.40 16.97 -8.95
CA PRO A 301 27.96 16.97 -9.16
C PRO A 301 27.58 17.70 -10.45
N GLY A 302 26.71 17.09 -11.26
CA GLY A 302 26.31 17.60 -12.58
C GLY A 302 27.15 17.07 -13.74
N ASP A 303 28.27 16.38 -13.50
CA ASP A 303 28.97 15.65 -14.57
C ASP A 303 28.09 14.54 -15.15
N ILE A 304 28.15 14.35 -16.46
CA ILE A 304 27.40 13.32 -17.16
C ILE A 304 28.37 12.25 -17.64
N LEU A 305 28.09 10.99 -17.29
CA LEU A 305 28.92 9.85 -17.63
C LEU A 305 28.35 9.10 -18.84
N TYR A 306 29.13 8.97 -19.91
CA TYR A 306 28.73 8.26 -21.14
C TYR A 306 29.52 6.97 -21.33
N VAL A 307 28.83 5.85 -21.59
CA VAL A 307 29.51 4.59 -21.97
C VAL A 307 30.03 4.67 -23.41
N LEU A 308 31.36 4.65 -23.54
CA LEU A 308 32.07 4.69 -24.83
C LEU A 308 32.27 3.31 -25.44
N SER A 309 32.33 2.25 -24.63
CA SER A 309 32.57 0.89 -25.14
C SER A 309 32.10 -0.18 -24.16
N GLY A 310 31.60 -1.29 -24.70
CA GLY A 310 31.07 -2.40 -23.90
C GLY A 310 30.15 -3.30 -24.73
N GLN A 311 29.25 -3.99 -24.04
CA GLN A 311 28.18 -4.75 -24.68
C GLN A 311 27.28 -3.79 -25.50
N PRO A 312 26.73 -4.23 -26.65
CA PRO A 312 25.88 -3.39 -27.50
C PRO A 312 24.78 -2.64 -26.74
N ASP A 313 24.13 -3.32 -25.79
CA ASP A 313 23.03 -2.76 -24.99
C ASP A 313 23.47 -1.75 -23.93
N SER A 314 24.77 -1.52 -23.74
CA SER A 314 25.31 -0.55 -22.79
C SER A 314 25.92 0.66 -23.46
N LEU A 315 26.20 0.57 -24.75
CA LEU A 315 26.78 1.66 -25.52
C LEU A 315 25.84 2.88 -25.49
N GLY A 316 26.42 4.05 -25.24
CA GLY A 316 25.72 5.32 -25.25
C GLY A 316 24.82 5.58 -24.04
N LEU A 317 24.79 4.67 -23.05
CA LEU A 317 24.13 4.96 -21.77
C LEU A 317 24.77 6.21 -21.14
N ALA A 318 23.92 7.15 -20.72
CA ALA A 318 24.33 8.40 -20.13
C ALA A 318 23.67 8.58 -18.76
N ARG A 319 24.42 9.07 -17.77
CA ARG A 319 23.87 9.30 -16.43
C ARG A 319 24.52 10.47 -15.72
N VAL A 320 23.72 11.28 -15.02
CA VAL A 320 24.22 12.39 -14.21
C VAL A 320 24.83 11.86 -12.90
N TRP A 321 25.97 12.42 -12.53
CA TRP A 321 26.61 12.24 -11.24
C TRP A 321 26.00 13.21 -10.23
N GLU A 322 25.27 12.69 -9.24
CA GLU A 322 24.39 13.49 -8.36
C GLU A 322 24.91 13.63 -6.91
N GLN A 323 25.98 12.93 -6.52
CA GLN A 323 26.46 12.93 -5.13
C GLN A 323 27.95 13.31 -5.02
N ASP A 324 28.26 14.30 -4.18
CA ASP A 324 29.62 14.56 -3.68
C ASP A 324 29.78 13.88 -2.32
N SER A 325 30.28 12.64 -2.30
CA SER A 325 30.63 12.01 -1.03
C SER A 325 31.94 12.63 -0.55
N SER A 326 31.94 13.24 0.63
CA SER A 326 33.14 13.77 1.27
C SER A 326 34.19 12.71 1.65
N GLN A 327 33.89 11.41 1.43
CA GLN A 327 34.71 10.29 1.90
C GLN A 327 35.71 9.73 0.87
N ARG A 328 35.52 9.93 -0.43
CA ARG A 328 36.39 9.35 -1.48
C ARG A 328 36.26 10.06 -2.83
N THR A 329 37.37 10.16 -3.56
CA THR A 329 37.41 10.66 -4.95
C THR A 329 36.93 9.59 -5.94
N TYR A 330 36.07 9.98 -6.88
CA TYR A 330 35.58 9.12 -7.96
C TYR A 330 36.03 9.61 -9.34
N VAL A 331 36.38 8.66 -10.21
CA VAL A 331 36.79 8.91 -11.60
C VAL A 331 36.09 7.91 -12.54
N PRO A 332 35.79 8.29 -13.78
CA PRO A 332 35.35 7.35 -14.79
C PRO A 332 36.51 6.45 -15.23
N ASN A 333 36.24 5.23 -15.68
CA ASN A 333 37.26 4.42 -16.34
C ASN A 333 37.38 4.76 -17.83
N HIS A 334 38.39 4.23 -18.52
CA HIS A 334 38.62 4.49 -19.95
C HIS A 334 37.50 4.06 -20.93
N HIS A 335 36.54 3.25 -20.47
CA HIS A 335 35.34 2.89 -21.23
C HIS A 335 34.18 3.87 -21.00
N VAL A 336 34.35 4.89 -20.15
CA VAL A 336 33.37 5.91 -19.81
C VAL A 336 33.95 7.30 -20.08
N ALA A 337 33.17 8.19 -20.67
CA ALA A 337 33.50 9.60 -20.84
C ALA A 337 32.85 10.42 -19.73
N ARG A 338 33.58 11.41 -19.20
CA ARG A 338 33.02 12.53 -18.44
C ARG A 338 32.64 13.64 -19.40
N VAL A 339 31.42 14.12 -19.29
CA VAL A 339 30.89 15.27 -20.02
C VAL A 339 30.49 16.31 -18.99
N ARG A 340 31.16 17.47 -19.01
CA ARG A 340 30.91 18.59 -18.08
C ARG A 340 30.47 19.80 -18.85
N MET A 341 29.31 20.36 -18.51
CA MET A 341 28.77 21.55 -19.16
C MET A 341 29.74 22.73 -19.01
N THR A 342 30.02 23.45 -20.09
CA THR A 342 30.93 24.62 -20.11
C THR A 342 30.20 25.95 -19.84
N GLY A 343 28.88 25.91 -19.66
CA GLY A 343 28.01 27.03 -19.34
C GLY A 343 26.63 26.54 -18.87
N ASP A 344 25.67 27.45 -18.80
CA ASP A 344 24.29 27.21 -18.34
C ASP A 344 23.30 26.91 -19.47
N ALA A 345 23.76 26.87 -20.73
CA ALA A 345 22.93 26.74 -21.92
C ALA A 345 21.99 25.52 -21.93
N LEU A 346 22.34 24.42 -21.24
CA LEU A 346 21.49 23.23 -21.14
C LEU A 346 21.67 22.56 -19.77
N HIS A 347 20.56 22.22 -19.13
CA HIS A 347 20.58 21.49 -17.87
C HIS A 347 21.12 20.05 -18.05
N PRO A 348 22.08 19.59 -17.22
CA PRO A 348 22.72 18.26 -17.38
C PRO A 348 21.75 17.08 -17.44
N ARG A 349 20.65 17.14 -16.67
CA ARG A 349 19.60 16.09 -16.69
C ARG A 349 18.88 15.99 -18.03
N LEU A 350 18.61 17.11 -18.73
CA LEU A 350 17.98 17.07 -20.06
C LEU A 350 18.89 16.39 -21.07
N LEU A 351 20.19 16.68 -21.02
CA LEU A 351 21.18 16.04 -21.87
C LEU A 351 21.29 14.53 -21.59
N ALA A 352 21.26 14.12 -20.32
CA ALA A 352 21.27 12.71 -19.93
C ALA A 352 20.02 11.96 -20.40
N LEU A 353 18.83 12.59 -20.30
CA LEU A 353 17.56 12.04 -20.81
C LEU A 353 17.58 11.90 -22.33
N TYR A 354 18.04 12.93 -23.04
CA TYR A 354 18.20 12.90 -24.50
C TYR A 354 19.14 11.78 -24.94
N ALA A 355 20.31 11.68 -24.32
CA ALA A 355 21.31 10.68 -24.64
C ALA A 355 20.87 9.25 -24.30
N SER A 356 19.99 9.07 -23.33
CA SER A 356 19.41 7.77 -22.98
C SER A 356 18.22 7.40 -23.86
N GLY A 357 17.55 8.38 -24.49
CA GLY A 357 16.45 8.22 -25.43
C GLY A 357 16.88 8.45 -26.90
N PRO A 358 16.33 9.45 -27.62
CA PRO A 358 16.57 9.64 -29.06
C PRO A 358 18.03 9.90 -29.45
N GLY A 359 18.86 10.49 -28.59
CA GLY A 359 20.29 10.67 -28.85
C GLY A 359 21.07 9.35 -28.87
N ARG A 360 20.49 8.27 -28.32
CA ARG A 360 21.12 6.96 -28.24
C ARG A 360 21.17 6.23 -29.58
N SER A 361 20.21 6.47 -30.48
CA SER A 361 20.24 5.89 -31.83
C SER A 361 21.44 6.42 -32.61
N TRP A 362 21.64 7.74 -32.59
CA TRP A 362 22.81 8.40 -33.17
C TRP A 362 24.13 7.84 -32.65
N LEU A 363 24.22 7.64 -31.34
CA LEU A 363 25.38 7.02 -30.68
C LEU A 363 25.65 5.59 -31.17
N ARG A 364 24.58 4.82 -31.42
CA ARG A 364 24.68 3.44 -31.91
C ARG A 364 25.11 3.41 -33.37
N ASP A 365 24.52 4.26 -34.20
CA ASP A 365 24.80 4.35 -35.63
C ASP A 365 26.22 4.86 -35.91
N ALA A 366 26.72 5.76 -35.05
CA ALA A 366 28.10 6.26 -35.15
C ALA A 366 29.14 5.25 -34.65
N ALA A 367 28.76 4.24 -33.85
CA ALA A 367 29.71 3.35 -33.22
C ALA A 367 30.28 2.29 -34.18
N ARG A 368 31.54 1.92 -33.96
CA ARG A 368 32.22 0.85 -34.70
C ARG A 368 32.08 -0.46 -33.94
N SER A 369 31.61 -1.51 -34.62
CA SER A 369 31.51 -2.86 -34.05
C SER A 369 32.70 -3.72 -34.48
N THR A 370 33.32 -4.42 -33.53
CA THR A 370 34.36 -5.41 -33.81
C THR A 370 34.25 -6.56 -32.81
N ALA A 371 34.10 -7.79 -33.30
CA ALA A 371 34.03 -9.01 -32.48
C ALA A 371 33.01 -8.98 -31.31
N GLY A 372 31.81 -8.44 -31.54
CA GLY A 372 30.72 -8.41 -30.55
C GLY A 372 30.78 -7.27 -29.54
N LEU A 373 31.79 -6.40 -29.61
CA LEU A 373 31.90 -5.18 -28.80
C LEU A 373 31.72 -3.95 -29.69
N ALA A 374 30.95 -2.98 -29.20
CA ALA A 374 30.76 -1.70 -29.87
C ALA A 374 31.59 -0.60 -29.18
N SER A 375 32.14 0.33 -29.96
CA SER A 375 33.01 1.40 -29.45
C SER A 375 32.76 2.75 -30.12
N LEU A 376 32.89 3.81 -29.33
CA LEU A 376 32.70 5.21 -29.72
C LEU A 376 33.96 6.05 -29.43
N GLY A 377 34.39 6.81 -30.42
CA GLY A 377 35.44 7.82 -30.30
C GLY A 377 34.94 9.08 -29.59
N LEU A 378 35.87 9.85 -28.99
CA LEU A 378 35.48 11.13 -28.37
C LEU A 378 34.99 12.15 -29.40
N ASP A 379 35.56 12.15 -30.59
CA ASP A 379 35.11 13.06 -31.66
C ASP A 379 33.70 12.70 -32.13
N GLN A 380 33.38 11.40 -32.19
CA GLN A 380 32.02 10.95 -32.50
C GLN A 380 31.02 11.38 -31.41
N LEU A 381 31.43 11.31 -30.13
CA LEU A 381 30.63 11.80 -29.01
C LEU A 381 30.40 13.32 -29.08
N ARG A 382 31.44 14.10 -29.42
CA ARG A 382 31.34 15.58 -29.55
C ARG A 382 30.44 16.03 -30.69
N GLN A 383 30.31 15.23 -31.75
CA GLN A 383 29.53 15.58 -32.94
C GLN A 383 28.03 15.22 -32.84
N ILE A 384 27.58 14.70 -31.69
CA ILE A 384 26.17 14.38 -31.50
C ILE A 384 25.35 15.69 -31.55
N PRO A 385 24.28 15.73 -32.37
CA PRO A 385 23.34 16.84 -32.35
C PRO A 385 22.51 16.77 -31.06
N VAL A 386 22.47 17.86 -30.31
CA VAL A 386 21.70 17.99 -29.06
C VAL A 386 20.66 19.10 -29.24
N PRO A 387 19.37 18.84 -28.98
CA PRO A 387 18.36 19.88 -29.01
C PRO A 387 18.46 20.73 -27.73
N VAL A 388 18.51 22.05 -27.89
CA VAL A 388 18.65 22.99 -26.78
C VAL A 388 17.39 23.86 -26.68
N PRO A 389 16.51 23.60 -25.69
CA PRO A 389 15.38 24.46 -25.36
C PRO A 389 15.84 25.83 -24.81
N PRO A 390 15.00 26.87 -24.92
CA PRO A 390 15.18 28.13 -24.19
C PRO A 390 15.32 27.90 -22.68
N LEU A 391 16.21 28.63 -22.01
CA LEU A 391 16.50 28.45 -20.57
C LEU A 391 15.25 28.51 -19.68
N ALA A 392 14.32 29.41 -20.00
CA ALA A 392 13.06 29.56 -19.26
C ALA A 392 12.14 28.33 -19.35
N GLU A 393 12.27 27.51 -20.41
CA GLU A 393 11.46 26.31 -20.62
C GLU A 393 12.08 25.06 -19.99
N GLN A 394 13.40 25.02 -19.81
CA GLN A 394 14.12 23.82 -19.35
C GLN A 394 13.63 23.33 -17.98
N GLY A 395 13.38 24.25 -17.05
CA GLY A 395 12.85 23.93 -15.71
C GLY A 395 11.45 23.31 -15.77
N THR A 396 10.55 23.91 -16.54
CA THR A 396 9.18 23.41 -16.73
C THR A 396 9.16 22.04 -17.42
N LEU A 397 10.03 21.84 -18.40
CA LEU A 397 10.17 20.58 -19.13
C LEU A 397 10.66 19.45 -18.21
N LEU A 398 11.71 19.73 -17.41
CA LEU A 398 12.22 18.79 -16.42
C LEU A 398 11.18 18.45 -15.35
N ALA A 399 10.53 19.45 -14.78
CA ALA A 399 9.49 19.25 -13.77
C ALA A 399 8.35 18.38 -14.30
N SER A 400 7.93 18.61 -15.56
CA SER A 400 6.95 17.76 -16.23
C SER A 400 7.46 16.32 -16.37
N LEU A 401 8.64 16.11 -16.97
CA LEU A 401 9.20 14.77 -17.20
C LEU A 401 9.43 13.99 -15.89
N GLU A 402 9.84 14.67 -14.82
CA GLU A 402 10.01 14.08 -13.49
C GLU A 402 8.66 13.70 -12.87
N ALA A 403 7.62 14.53 -13.01
CA ALA A 403 6.27 14.20 -12.57
C ALA A 403 5.71 12.97 -13.31
N TRP A 404 5.89 12.90 -14.63
CA TRP A 404 5.54 11.74 -15.46
C TRP A 404 6.25 10.48 -15.00
N ASN A 405 7.57 10.55 -14.85
CA ASN A 405 8.37 9.39 -14.47
C ASN A 405 7.99 8.90 -13.07
N SER A 406 7.74 9.81 -12.12
CA SER A 406 7.25 9.49 -10.78
C SER A 406 5.89 8.78 -10.83
N GLY A 407 4.95 9.25 -11.66
CA GLY A 407 3.66 8.61 -11.89
C GLY A 407 3.79 7.19 -12.42
N LEU A 408 4.63 6.98 -13.44
CA LEU A 408 4.88 5.65 -14.02
C LEU A 408 5.59 4.71 -13.03
N THR A 409 6.60 5.19 -12.30
CA THR A 409 7.28 4.40 -11.25
C THR A 409 6.29 3.94 -10.20
N SER A 410 5.35 4.80 -9.82
CA SER A 410 4.30 4.41 -8.88
C SER A 410 3.36 3.34 -9.43
N VAL A 411 2.99 3.39 -10.71
CA VAL A 411 2.15 2.36 -11.35
C VAL A 411 2.91 1.03 -11.42
N THR A 412 4.18 1.06 -11.82
CA THR A 412 5.06 -0.12 -11.86
C THR A 412 5.17 -0.77 -10.48
N ALA A 413 5.43 0.00 -9.42
CA ALA A 413 5.55 -0.52 -8.06
C ALA A 413 4.27 -1.23 -7.60
N LEU A 414 3.09 -0.64 -7.84
CA LEU A 414 1.81 -1.25 -7.47
C LEU A 414 1.55 -2.57 -8.21
N ALA A 415 1.88 -2.63 -9.50
CA ALA A 415 1.74 -3.82 -10.32
C ALA A 415 2.73 -4.94 -9.91
N GLU A 416 3.98 -4.60 -9.62
CA GLU A 416 4.97 -5.55 -9.09
C GLU A 416 4.56 -6.10 -7.71
N GLU A 417 4.01 -5.24 -6.84
CA GLU A 417 3.45 -5.68 -5.56
C GLU A 417 2.25 -6.62 -5.75
N ALA A 418 1.38 -6.37 -6.73
CA ALA A 418 0.26 -7.25 -7.08
C ALA A 418 0.76 -8.63 -7.57
N LEU A 419 1.80 -8.69 -8.42
CA LEU A 419 2.44 -9.94 -8.83
C LEU A 419 3.02 -10.69 -7.63
N ALA A 420 3.68 -10.00 -6.71
CA ALA A 420 4.19 -10.63 -5.49
C ALA A 420 3.08 -11.15 -4.55
N MET A 421 1.88 -10.57 -4.60
CA MET A 421 0.71 -11.06 -3.86
C MET A 421 0.11 -12.31 -4.50
N ALA A 422 0.14 -12.42 -5.83
CA ALA A 422 -0.37 -13.57 -6.57
C ALA A 422 0.38 -14.86 -6.20
N ASP A 423 1.71 -14.78 -6.01
CA ASP A 423 2.49 -15.89 -5.46
C ASP A 423 2.01 -16.31 -4.05
N ARG A 424 1.75 -15.33 -3.17
CA ARG A 424 1.21 -15.60 -1.83
C ARG A 424 -0.19 -16.20 -1.88
N LEU A 425 -1.02 -15.79 -2.84
CA LEU A 425 -2.34 -16.37 -3.07
C LEU A 425 -2.23 -17.85 -3.45
N ARG A 426 -1.30 -18.22 -4.34
CA ARG A 426 -1.08 -19.63 -4.70
C ARG A 426 -0.68 -20.47 -3.49
N ASP A 427 0.22 -19.94 -2.65
CA ASP A 427 0.67 -20.61 -1.45
C ASP A 427 -0.46 -20.75 -0.41
N SER A 428 -1.27 -19.71 -0.20
CA SER A 428 -2.44 -19.75 0.68
C SER A 428 -3.49 -20.77 0.20
N CYS A 429 -3.86 -20.74 -1.09
CA CYS A 429 -4.78 -21.73 -1.69
C CYS A 429 -4.30 -23.16 -1.45
N ARG A 430 -2.99 -23.41 -1.63
CA ARG A 430 -2.39 -24.73 -1.42
C ARG A 430 -2.47 -25.15 0.05
N GLU A 431 -2.10 -24.27 0.98
CA GLU A 431 -2.15 -24.56 2.41
C GLU A 431 -3.57 -24.87 2.88
N GLN A 432 -4.54 -24.07 2.47
CA GLN A 432 -5.94 -24.30 2.81
C GLN A 432 -6.49 -25.60 2.23
N ALA A 433 -6.19 -25.89 0.97
CA ALA A 433 -6.58 -27.15 0.34
C ALA A 433 -6.01 -28.36 1.07
N LEU A 434 -4.74 -28.29 1.49
CA LEU A 434 -4.06 -29.35 2.24
C LEU A 434 -4.43 -29.41 3.73
N ALA A 435 -5.16 -28.41 4.22
CA ALA A 435 -5.79 -28.42 5.54
C ALA A 435 -7.28 -28.85 5.47
N GLY A 436 -7.77 -29.28 4.30
CA GLY A 436 -9.17 -29.65 4.07
C GLY A 436 -10.15 -28.49 4.03
N ARG A 437 -9.65 -27.24 3.98
CA ARG A 437 -10.43 -26.00 3.89
C ARG A 437 -10.43 -25.48 2.46
N LEU A 438 -10.97 -26.25 1.51
CA LEU A 438 -11.13 -25.72 0.15
C LEU A 438 -12.18 -24.58 0.16
N PRO A 439 -11.92 -23.41 -0.43
CA PRO A 439 -12.88 -22.31 -0.45
C PRO A 439 -14.21 -22.74 -1.08
N HIS A 440 -15.33 -22.27 -0.52
CA HIS A 440 -16.67 -22.54 -1.04
C HIS A 440 -16.77 -22.06 -2.50
N GLY A 441 -17.11 -22.97 -3.43
CA GLY A 441 -17.34 -22.64 -4.85
C GLY A 441 -16.64 -23.52 -5.89
N ALA A 442 -16.02 -24.65 -5.53
CA ALA A 442 -15.41 -25.55 -6.52
C ALA A 442 -16.48 -26.18 -7.45
N ALA A 443 -16.39 -25.89 -8.75
CA ALA A 443 -17.32 -26.22 -9.84
C ALA A 443 -17.42 -27.73 -10.18
N PRO A 444 -18.13 -28.07 -11.27
CA PRO A 444 -19.54 -28.44 -11.31
C PRO A 444 -19.81 -29.80 -10.65
N SER A 445 -21.04 -29.95 -10.16
CA SER A 445 -21.64 -31.22 -9.75
C SER A 445 -21.36 -32.31 -10.79
N SER A 446 -20.54 -33.30 -10.43
CA SER A 446 -20.65 -34.62 -11.03
C SER A 446 -21.37 -35.51 -10.04
N GLU A 447 -22.52 -36.00 -10.50
CA GLU A 447 -23.36 -37.00 -9.87
C GLU A 447 -22.50 -38.16 -9.36
N ASN A 448 -22.29 -38.28 -8.04
CA ASN A 448 -22.04 -39.55 -7.32
C ASN A 448 -21.81 -39.34 -5.81
N ASP A 449 -22.65 -38.53 -5.16
CA ASP A 449 -22.83 -38.65 -3.70
C ASP A 449 -23.68 -39.91 -3.41
N VAL A 450 -23.02 -41.07 -3.48
CA VAL A 450 -23.59 -42.33 -3.02
C VAL A 450 -23.74 -42.26 -1.50
N ARG A 451 -24.99 -42.02 -1.10
CA ARG A 451 -25.61 -42.37 0.19
C ARG A 451 -24.81 -43.38 1.01
N LEU A 452 -24.25 -42.94 2.13
CA LEU A 452 -24.06 -43.78 3.31
C LEU A 452 -25.19 -43.48 4.30
N LYS A 453 -26.25 -44.30 4.21
CA LYS A 453 -27.30 -44.41 5.23
C LYS A 453 -26.74 -45.16 6.44
N GLY A 454 -26.84 -44.56 7.62
CA GLY A 454 -26.62 -45.22 8.91
C GLY A 454 -26.97 -44.27 10.05
N ALA A 455 -28.19 -44.40 10.58
CA ALA A 455 -28.86 -43.44 11.45
C ALA A 455 -28.30 -43.38 12.89
N VAL A 456 -28.23 -42.17 13.43
CA VAL A 456 -28.66 -41.89 14.81
C VAL A 456 -29.63 -40.71 14.74
N THR A 457 -30.90 -41.00 14.98
CA THR A 457 -31.99 -40.03 15.09
C THR A 457 -31.88 -39.27 16.40
N VAL A 458 -31.57 -37.97 16.33
CA VAL A 458 -31.83 -36.99 17.38
C VAL A 458 -33.09 -36.22 16.95
N PRO A 459 -34.09 -36.01 17.82
CA PRO A 459 -35.40 -35.50 17.44
C PRO A 459 -35.32 -34.06 16.88
N PRO A 460 -36.27 -33.66 16.02
CA PRO A 460 -36.24 -32.34 15.40
C PRO A 460 -36.53 -31.27 16.46
N THR A 461 -35.50 -30.59 16.95
CA THR A 461 -35.69 -29.27 17.54
C THR A 461 -35.93 -28.31 16.39
N THR A 462 -37.19 -27.90 16.27
CA THR A 462 -37.68 -26.85 15.39
C THR A 462 -36.69 -25.69 15.35
N PRO A 463 -36.19 -25.26 14.18
CA PRO A 463 -35.43 -24.03 14.11
C PRO A 463 -36.38 -22.90 14.49
N THR A 464 -36.19 -22.33 15.67
CA THR A 464 -36.79 -21.04 16.02
C THR A 464 -36.25 -20.03 15.02
N ARG A 465 -37.06 -19.79 13.99
CA ARG A 465 -36.92 -18.68 13.05
C ARG A 465 -36.74 -17.42 13.90
N ARG A 466 -35.54 -16.83 13.89
CA ARG A 466 -35.33 -15.49 14.48
C ARG A 466 -36.41 -14.57 13.86
N PRO A 467 -37.10 -13.75 14.66
CA PRO A 467 -38.05 -12.80 14.11
C PRO A 467 -37.32 -11.90 13.12
N VAL A 468 -37.94 -11.66 11.96
CA VAL A 468 -37.51 -10.59 11.07
C VAL A 468 -37.62 -9.30 11.87
N ASN A 469 -36.49 -8.74 12.32
CA ASN A 469 -36.49 -7.47 13.03
C ASN A 469 -37.12 -6.43 12.11
N ARG A 470 -38.27 -5.89 12.50
CA ARG A 470 -38.78 -4.66 11.90
C ARG A 470 -37.75 -3.58 12.20
N PRO A 471 -37.38 -2.73 11.21
CA PRO A 471 -36.48 -1.62 11.47
C PRO A 471 -37.06 -0.76 12.60
N SER A 472 -36.20 -0.38 13.54
CA SER A 472 -36.52 0.54 14.62
C SER A 472 -37.02 1.86 14.07
N GLU A 473 -37.75 2.63 14.88
CA GLU A 473 -38.23 3.96 14.45
C GLU A 473 -37.08 4.85 13.96
N VAL A 474 -35.93 4.77 14.66
CA VAL A 474 -34.70 5.49 14.31
C VAL A 474 -34.22 5.13 12.91
N GLU A 475 -34.14 3.83 12.59
CA GLU A 475 -33.72 3.35 11.27
C GLU A 475 -34.71 3.76 10.18
N ARG A 476 -36.01 3.74 10.45
CA ARG A 476 -37.01 4.20 9.48
C ARG A 476 -36.88 5.69 9.17
N GLN A 477 -36.58 6.51 10.17
CA GLN A 477 -36.44 7.96 10.01
C GLN A 477 -35.11 8.34 9.35
N ALA A 478 -34.03 7.61 9.66
CA ALA A 478 -32.77 7.74 8.93
C ALA A 478 -32.94 7.32 7.46
N GLU A 479 -33.68 6.24 7.18
CA GLU A 479 -34.00 5.83 5.82
C GLU A 479 -34.94 6.83 5.12
N HIS A 480 -35.87 7.46 5.85
CA HIS A 480 -36.68 8.57 5.33
C HIS A 480 -35.76 9.67 4.81
N LEU A 481 -34.81 10.17 5.62
CA LEU A 481 -33.80 11.16 5.21
C LEU A 481 -32.91 10.66 4.07
N TRP A 482 -32.62 9.37 3.97
CA TRP A 482 -31.77 8.82 2.93
C TRP A 482 -32.49 8.54 1.60
N SER A 483 -33.79 8.28 1.63
CA SER A 483 -34.57 7.74 0.49
C SER A 483 -34.54 8.59 -0.79
N PHE A 484 -34.26 9.89 -0.68
CA PHE A 484 -34.10 10.81 -1.82
C PHE A 484 -32.69 10.84 -2.39
N PHE A 485 -31.68 10.26 -1.74
CA PHE A 485 -30.32 10.23 -2.26
C PHE A 485 -30.16 9.39 -3.53
N PRO A 486 -30.68 8.13 -3.65
CA PRO A 486 -30.40 7.29 -4.81
C PRO A 486 -30.75 7.95 -6.16
N PRO A 487 -31.92 8.61 -6.34
CA PRO A 487 -32.24 9.33 -7.57
C PRO A 487 -31.34 10.55 -7.83
N LEU A 488 -30.84 11.21 -6.78
CA LEU A 488 -29.93 12.36 -6.90
C LEU A 488 -28.49 11.94 -7.22
N SER A 489 -28.10 10.74 -6.77
CA SER A 489 -26.79 10.13 -7.07
C SER A 489 -26.62 9.86 -8.56
N ASP A 490 -27.67 9.40 -9.24
CA ASP A 490 -27.67 9.24 -10.72
C ASP A 490 -27.44 10.58 -11.44
N GLY A 491 -27.75 11.70 -10.79
CA GLY A 491 -27.47 13.07 -11.26
C GLY A 491 -26.07 13.58 -10.95
N GLY A 492 -25.19 12.75 -10.38
CA GLY A 492 -23.80 13.08 -10.05
C GLY A 492 -23.56 13.67 -8.66
N LEU A 493 -24.57 13.68 -7.77
CA LEU A 493 -24.42 14.13 -6.39
C LEU A 493 -23.76 13.05 -5.51
N THR A 494 -22.72 13.40 -4.77
CA THR A 494 -22.07 12.45 -3.84
C THR A 494 -22.82 12.33 -2.51
N ALA A 495 -22.64 11.21 -1.79
CA ALA A 495 -23.25 11.01 -0.47
C ALA A 495 -22.86 12.08 0.55
N LEU A 496 -21.60 12.54 0.49
CA LEU A 496 -21.12 13.63 1.35
C LEU A 496 -21.81 14.95 0.99
N GLU A 497 -21.90 15.31 -0.29
CA GLU A 497 -22.60 16.52 -0.74
C GLU A 497 -24.08 16.50 -0.37
N TYR A 498 -24.73 15.33 -0.46
CA TYR A 498 -26.11 15.15 -0.01
C TYR A 498 -26.23 15.35 1.51
N GLY A 499 -25.33 14.77 2.29
CA GLY A 499 -25.22 14.99 3.73
C GLY A 499 -25.08 16.47 4.10
N GLU A 500 -24.33 17.24 3.33
CA GLU A 500 -24.24 18.70 3.50
C GLU A 500 -25.61 19.38 3.31
N GLN A 501 -26.35 19.02 2.25
CA GLN A 501 -27.66 19.64 1.97
C GLN A 501 -28.68 19.34 3.08
N VAL A 502 -28.74 18.08 3.54
CA VAL A 502 -29.58 17.67 4.67
C VAL A 502 -29.19 18.46 5.92
N THR A 503 -27.90 18.62 6.19
CA THR A 503 -27.39 19.32 7.38
C THR A 503 -27.76 20.80 7.41
N TYR A 504 -27.68 21.49 6.26
CA TYR A 504 -28.11 22.90 6.17
C TYR A 504 -29.58 23.08 6.54
N LEU A 505 -30.45 22.30 5.88
CA LEU A 505 -31.90 22.39 6.08
C LEU A 505 -32.27 21.96 7.50
N LEU A 506 -31.66 20.88 7.98
CA LEU A 506 -31.86 20.41 9.34
C LEU A 506 -31.48 21.47 10.38
N PHE A 507 -30.38 22.19 10.18
CA PHE A 507 -30.00 23.29 11.07
C PHE A 507 -31.04 24.42 11.05
N LEU A 508 -31.50 24.83 9.87
CA LEU A 508 -32.52 25.87 9.74
C LEU A 508 -33.82 25.48 10.45
N LYS A 509 -34.25 24.22 10.30
CA LYS A 509 -35.42 23.68 11.01
C LYS A 509 -35.22 23.67 12.52
N VAL A 510 -34.06 23.21 13.00
CA VAL A 510 -33.71 23.21 14.43
C VAL A 510 -33.68 24.62 15.01
N ALA A 511 -33.17 25.61 14.25
CA ALA A 511 -33.14 27.01 14.67
C ALA A 511 -34.56 27.60 14.78
N GLN A 512 -35.43 27.30 13.81
CA GLN A 512 -36.84 27.70 13.82
C GLN A 512 -37.56 27.12 15.06
N GLU A 513 -37.47 25.80 15.27
CA GLU A 513 -38.09 25.14 16.43
C GLU A 513 -37.54 25.69 17.75
N SER A 514 -36.23 25.97 17.83
CA SER A 514 -35.60 26.53 19.03
C SER A 514 -36.08 27.95 19.37
N ARG A 515 -36.43 28.73 18.35
CA ARG A 515 -36.96 30.10 18.49
C ARG A 515 -38.39 30.12 19.04
N HIS A 516 -39.24 29.18 18.61
CA HIS A 516 -40.67 29.15 18.95
C HIS A 516 -41.00 28.48 20.28
N ARG A 517 -40.00 27.97 20.98
CA ARG A 517 -40.19 27.26 22.25
C ARG A 517 -40.92 28.05 23.32
N PRO A 518 -41.72 27.41 24.19
CA PRO A 518 -42.31 28.08 25.33
C PRO A 518 -41.28 28.44 26.42
N LEU A 519 -40.23 27.64 26.61
CA LEU A 519 -39.18 27.82 27.63
C LEU A 519 -37.79 27.70 27.02
N ASN A 520 -36.82 28.46 27.55
CA ASN A 520 -35.42 28.48 27.08
C ASN A 520 -35.31 28.75 25.56
N ARG A 521 -35.99 29.79 25.07
CA ARG A 521 -35.91 30.23 23.67
C ARG A 521 -34.47 30.57 23.30
N VAL A 522 -34.04 30.08 22.16
CA VAL A 522 -32.72 30.38 21.58
C VAL A 522 -32.95 30.88 20.16
N ASP A 523 -32.65 32.15 19.91
CA ASP A 523 -32.73 32.76 18.58
C ASP A 523 -31.31 33.07 18.08
N VAL A 524 -30.78 32.16 17.25
CA VAL A 524 -29.43 32.28 16.67
C VAL A 524 -29.41 32.96 15.30
N LEU A 525 -30.56 33.01 14.62
CA LEU A 525 -30.66 33.57 13.27
C LEU A 525 -31.18 35.01 13.26
N GLY A 526 -31.98 35.38 14.27
CA GLY A 526 -32.68 36.66 14.37
C GLY A 526 -33.95 36.75 13.50
N ARG A 527 -34.25 35.68 12.74
CA ARG A 527 -35.37 35.57 11.79
C ARG A 527 -35.78 34.10 11.60
N ASP A 528 -37.00 33.86 11.14
CA ASP A 528 -37.46 32.52 10.74
C ASP A 528 -37.01 32.19 9.32
N ALA A 529 -35.71 31.94 9.16
CA ALA A 529 -35.12 31.60 7.87
C ALA A 529 -35.70 30.31 7.26
N TRP A 530 -36.28 29.42 8.07
CA TRP A 530 -36.99 28.24 7.59
C TRP A 530 -38.32 28.60 6.92
N ASP A 531 -39.15 29.41 7.59
CA ASP A 531 -40.46 29.82 7.07
C ASP A 531 -40.31 30.73 5.83
N GLU A 532 -39.22 31.49 5.74
CA GLU A 532 -38.84 32.25 4.54
C GLU A 532 -38.66 31.34 3.31
N LEU A 533 -38.17 30.10 3.46
CA LEU A 533 -38.04 29.16 2.34
C LEU A 533 -39.41 28.81 1.74
N ALA A 534 -40.44 28.68 2.58
CA ALA A 534 -41.79 28.33 2.13
C ALA A 534 -42.48 29.47 1.34
N LEU A 535 -41.93 30.69 1.37
CA LEU A 535 -42.45 31.84 0.61
C LEU A 535 -41.96 31.87 -0.84
N HIS A 536 -41.05 30.98 -1.23
CA HIS A 536 -40.42 30.97 -2.54
C HIS A 536 -40.61 29.63 -3.26
N GLU A 537 -40.73 29.67 -4.58
CA GLU A 537 -40.83 28.47 -5.43
C GLU A 537 -39.89 28.57 -6.63
N GLY A 538 -39.64 27.42 -7.27
CA GLY A 538 -38.91 27.39 -8.55
C GLY A 538 -37.51 28.02 -8.45
N THR A 539 -37.18 28.88 -9.41
CA THR A 539 -35.86 29.53 -9.47
C THR A 539 -35.63 30.52 -8.33
N GLU A 540 -36.69 31.18 -7.84
CA GLU A 540 -36.59 32.13 -6.72
C GLU A 540 -36.15 31.42 -5.44
N LEU A 541 -36.68 30.21 -5.19
CA LEU A 541 -36.27 29.38 -4.06
C LEU A 541 -34.77 29.03 -4.13
N ILE A 542 -34.28 28.63 -5.30
CA ILE A 542 -32.85 28.30 -5.49
C ILE A 542 -31.96 29.52 -5.21
N GLN A 543 -32.35 30.69 -5.72
CA GLN A 543 -31.61 31.94 -5.52
C GLN A 543 -31.63 32.39 -4.06
N HIS A 544 -32.81 32.38 -3.42
CA HIS A 544 -32.97 32.73 -2.02
C HIS A 544 -32.16 31.79 -1.12
N TYR A 545 -32.29 30.47 -1.31
CA TYR A 545 -31.55 29.48 -0.54
C TYR A 545 -30.04 29.65 -0.71
N GLY A 546 -29.56 29.88 -1.95
CA GLY A 546 -28.14 30.16 -2.19
C GLY A 546 -27.63 31.41 -1.49
N ALA A 547 -28.41 32.50 -1.51
CA ALA A 547 -28.08 33.75 -0.82
C ALA A 547 -28.08 33.59 0.71
N LEU A 548 -29.05 32.84 1.24
CA LEU A 548 -29.15 32.49 2.66
C LEU A 548 -27.91 31.71 3.12
N LEU A 549 -27.49 30.68 2.38
CA LEU A 549 -26.29 29.90 2.70
C LEU A 549 -25.02 30.78 2.74
N ALA A 550 -24.88 31.69 1.78
CA ALA A 550 -23.76 32.62 1.73
C ALA A 550 -23.77 33.60 2.93
N GLU A 551 -24.92 34.19 3.27
CA GLU A 551 -25.07 35.07 4.43
C GLU A 551 -24.70 34.36 5.73
N LEU A 552 -25.20 33.14 5.94
CA LEU A 552 -24.94 32.38 7.15
C LEU A 552 -23.46 31.94 7.25
N GLY A 553 -22.79 31.73 6.11
CA GLY A 553 -21.38 31.36 6.04
C GLY A 553 -20.42 32.44 6.51
N GLU A 554 -20.85 33.71 6.50
CA GLU A 554 -20.07 34.86 7.00
C GLU A 554 -20.24 35.07 8.52
N ARG A 555 -21.11 34.31 9.19
CA ARG A 555 -21.29 34.39 10.64
C ARG A 555 -20.14 33.73 11.39
N GLY A 556 -20.02 34.02 12.69
CA GLY A 556 -19.10 33.33 13.60
C GLY A 556 -19.74 32.11 14.29
N GLY A 557 -18.95 31.44 15.14
CA GLY A 557 -19.44 30.34 15.98
C GLY A 557 -19.97 29.13 15.21
N VAL A 558 -20.93 28.43 15.82
CA VAL A 558 -21.57 27.23 15.25
C VAL A 558 -22.26 27.51 13.91
N VAL A 559 -22.98 28.64 13.81
CA VAL A 559 -23.65 29.03 12.56
C VAL A 559 -22.62 29.20 11.44
N GLY A 560 -21.57 29.98 11.70
CA GLY A 560 -20.47 30.15 10.75
C GLY A 560 -19.82 28.83 10.36
N ARG A 561 -19.56 27.95 11.32
CA ARG A 561 -18.93 26.64 11.07
C ARG A 561 -19.81 25.74 10.20
N ILE A 562 -21.12 25.71 10.45
CA ILE A 562 -22.06 24.92 9.66
C ILE A 562 -22.20 25.50 8.25
N PHE A 563 -22.16 26.82 8.05
CA PHE A 563 -22.38 27.41 6.73
C PHE A 563 -21.09 27.86 6.02
N HIS A 564 -19.92 27.60 6.59
CA HIS A 564 -18.64 28.01 6.01
C HIS A 564 -18.49 27.44 4.59
N LYS A 565 -18.32 28.33 3.61
CA LYS A 565 -18.28 28.02 2.16
C LYS A 565 -19.44 27.14 1.67
N ALA A 566 -20.61 27.26 2.29
CA ALA A 566 -21.78 26.49 1.93
C ALA A 566 -22.23 26.79 0.49
N GLN A 567 -22.60 25.73 -0.23
CA GLN A 567 -23.11 25.83 -1.59
C GLN A 567 -24.32 24.92 -1.76
N ASN A 568 -25.34 25.42 -2.45
CA ASN A 568 -26.44 24.60 -2.91
C ASN A 568 -25.98 23.71 -4.07
N ARG A 569 -26.00 22.38 -3.86
CA ARG A 569 -25.67 21.39 -4.90
C ARG A 569 -26.89 20.91 -5.68
N LEU A 570 -28.10 21.22 -5.20
CA LEU A 570 -29.37 20.84 -5.83
C LEU A 570 -29.72 21.84 -6.93
N ARG A 571 -29.34 21.52 -8.17
CA ARG A 571 -29.55 22.41 -9.33
C ARG A 571 -31.00 22.52 -9.80
N ARG A 572 -31.84 21.53 -9.49
CA ARG A 572 -33.24 21.50 -9.90
C ARG A 572 -34.13 21.97 -8.74
N PRO A 573 -34.98 23.01 -8.92
CA PRO A 573 -35.88 23.50 -7.87
C PRO A 573 -36.71 22.41 -7.18
N LEU A 574 -37.26 21.48 -7.96
CA LEU A 574 -38.06 20.37 -7.44
C LEU A 574 -37.26 19.48 -6.46
N HIS A 575 -35.97 19.29 -6.68
CA HIS A 575 -35.15 18.49 -5.77
C HIS A 575 -34.95 19.20 -4.42
N LEU A 576 -34.77 20.52 -4.43
CA LEU A 576 -34.68 21.32 -3.21
C LEU A 576 -36.03 21.37 -2.47
N GLN A 577 -37.13 21.59 -3.19
CA GLN A 577 -38.48 21.56 -2.60
C GLN A 577 -38.78 20.22 -1.93
N ASN A 578 -38.50 19.11 -2.63
CA ASN A 578 -38.71 17.78 -2.08
C ASN A 578 -37.86 17.55 -0.81
N LEU A 579 -36.61 18.01 -0.80
CA LEU A 579 -35.76 17.86 0.38
C LEU A 579 -36.24 18.71 1.57
N ILE A 580 -36.72 19.94 1.31
CA ILE A 580 -37.34 20.79 2.34
C ILE A 580 -38.56 20.09 2.93
N GLN A 581 -39.46 19.59 2.08
CA GLN A 581 -40.65 18.86 2.50
C GLN A 581 -40.28 17.61 3.30
N GLN A 582 -39.27 16.87 2.87
CA GLN A 582 -38.80 15.66 3.55
C GLN A 582 -38.26 15.95 4.96
N VAL A 583 -37.55 17.08 5.15
CA VAL A 583 -37.08 17.53 6.47
C VAL A 583 -38.24 18.04 7.33
N GLU A 584 -39.24 18.71 6.74
CA GLU A 584 -40.47 19.14 7.41
C GLU A 584 -41.34 17.96 7.89
N GLU A 585 -41.51 16.94 7.05
CA GLU A 585 -42.27 15.72 7.34
C GLU A 585 -41.53 14.75 8.27
N GLY A 586 -40.25 15.01 8.54
CA GLY A 586 -39.45 14.26 9.52
C GLY A 586 -39.96 14.44 10.95
N LEU A 587 -39.34 13.73 11.89
CA LEU A 587 -39.65 13.86 13.31
C LEU A 587 -39.49 15.32 13.81
N PRO A 588 -40.31 15.77 14.78
CA PRO A 588 -40.09 17.04 15.47
C PRO A 588 -38.71 17.04 16.13
N TRP A 589 -37.82 17.89 15.66
CA TRP A 589 -36.41 17.89 16.06
C TRP A 589 -36.17 18.57 17.40
N TRP A 590 -37.18 19.14 18.09
CA TRP A 590 -37.02 19.73 19.41
C TRP A 590 -38.13 19.48 20.46
N ASP A 591 -39.39 19.20 20.12
CA ASP A 591 -40.45 19.29 21.16
C ASP A 591 -41.10 17.96 21.58
N GLU A 592 -41.21 16.95 20.71
CA GLU A 592 -41.97 15.72 21.08
C GLU A 592 -41.11 14.53 21.51
N ARG A 593 -39.91 14.38 20.94
CA ARG A 593 -39.02 13.20 21.16
C ARG A 593 -37.52 13.56 21.16
N PRO A 594 -37.01 14.26 22.19
CA PRO A 594 -35.60 14.64 22.26
C PRO A 594 -34.58 13.54 22.10
N GLU A 595 -34.93 12.36 22.58
CA GLU A 595 -34.11 11.17 22.57
C GLU A 595 -33.83 10.60 21.17
N TRP A 596 -34.55 11.03 20.12
CA TRP A 596 -34.45 10.43 18.78
C TRP A 596 -33.53 11.16 17.80
N ARG A 597 -33.23 12.45 18.03
CA ARG A 597 -32.53 13.30 17.04
C ARG A 597 -31.12 12.82 16.75
N ALA A 598 -30.37 12.64 17.84
CA ALA A 598 -28.99 12.19 17.82
C ALA A 598 -28.86 10.78 17.19
N PRO A 599 -29.66 9.78 17.64
CA PRO A 599 -29.66 8.46 17.00
C PRO A 599 -30.04 8.46 15.51
N VAL A 600 -31.03 9.27 15.10
CA VAL A 600 -31.45 9.36 13.68
C VAL A 600 -30.35 9.96 12.83
N PHE A 601 -29.72 11.04 13.29
CA PHE A 601 -28.61 11.66 12.56
C PHE A 601 -27.37 10.75 12.52
N ASP A 602 -27.05 10.05 13.62
CA ASP A 602 -25.97 9.06 13.64
C ASP A 602 -26.22 7.91 12.64
N ALA A 603 -27.45 7.42 12.53
CA ALA A 603 -27.83 6.38 11.58
C ALA A 603 -27.80 6.89 10.12
N PHE A 604 -28.24 8.13 9.88
CA PHE A 604 -28.11 8.80 8.59
C PHE A 604 -26.63 8.94 8.18
N LEU A 605 -25.78 9.41 9.09
CA LEU A 605 -24.33 9.51 8.90
C LEU A 605 -23.69 8.15 8.60
N ALA A 606 -24.09 7.09 9.31
CA ALA A 606 -23.63 5.74 9.04
C ALA A 606 -24.01 5.26 7.63
N ARG A 607 -25.20 5.64 7.14
CA ARG A 607 -25.65 5.35 5.77
C ARG A 607 -24.83 6.09 4.72
N CYS A 608 -24.51 7.37 4.95
CA CYS A 608 -23.58 8.13 4.11
C CYS A 608 -22.20 7.44 4.02
N ALA A 609 -21.71 6.85 5.10
CA ALA A 609 -20.42 6.17 5.16
C ALA A 609 -20.38 4.84 4.40
N GLN A 610 -21.53 4.15 4.29
CA GLN A 610 -21.66 2.85 3.63
C GLN A 610 -21.72 2.96 2.08
N ASP A 611 -21.88 4.17 1.53
CA ASP A 611 -21.91 4.34 0.08
C ASP A 611 -20.51 4.21 -0.55
N HIS A 612 -20.17 3.00 -0.99
CA HIS A 612 -18.88 2.66 -1.60
C HIS A 612 -18.58 3.40 -2.91
N ARG A 613 -19.58 4.06 -3.53
CA ARG A 613 -19.37 4.89 -4.73
C ARG A 613 -18.57 6.15 -4.45
N THR A 614 -18.52 6.59 -3.19
CA THR A 614 -17.84 7.82 -2.78
C THR A 614 -16.79 7.51 -1.71
N ALA A 615 -15.71 8.29 -1.67
CA ALA A 615 -14.70 8.20 -0.61
C ALA A 615 -15.21 8.80 0.73
N ALA A 616 -16.53 8.77 0.98
CA ALA A 616 -17.13 9.33 2.19
C ALA A 616 -16.70 8.54 3.44
N GLY A 617 -16.57 7.21 3.34
CA GLY A 617 -16.21 6.34 4.45
C GLY A 617 -14.88 6.69 5.16
N GLN A 618 -13.97 7.43 4.52
CA GLN A 618 -12.71 7.87 5.16
C GLN A 618 -12.92 8.86 6.32
N TYR A 619 -14.09 9.49 6.41
CA TYR A 619 -14.44 10.46 7.46
C TYR A 619 -15.25 9.81 8.60
N PHE A 620 -15.39 8.48 8.59
CA PHE A 620 -16.22 7.73 9.53
C PHE A 620 -15.48 6.54 10.12
N THR A 621 -15.43 6.49 11.45
CA THR A 621 -14.98 5.33 12.21
C THR A 621 -16.18 4.45 12.59
N HIS A 622 -16.01 3.12 12.51
CA HIS A 622 -17.08 2.17 12.86
C HIS A 622 -17.53 2.35 14.33
N ARG A 623 -18.85 2.37 14.58
CA ARG A 623 -19.40 2.72 15.90
C ARG A 623 -18.97 1.78 17.01
N GLU A 624 -18.98 0.48 16.75
CA GLU A 624 -18.51 -0.53 17.72
C GLU A 624 -17.05 -0.30 18.14
N LEU A 625 -16.20 0.20 17.22
CA LEU A 625 -14.81 0.53 17.54
C LEU A 625 -14.71 1.78 18.42
N VAL A 626 -15.46 2.82 18.06
CA VAL A 626 -15.53 4.06 18.85
C VAL A 626 -16.00 3.75 20.28
N ASP A 627 -17.06 2.96 20.42
CA ASP A 627 -17.63 2.59 21.72
C ASP A 627 -16.63 1.79 22.57
N ALA A 628 -15.93 0.82 21.97
CA ALA A 628 -14.90 0.04 22.66
C ALA A 628 -13.72 0.91 23.12
N ILE A 629 -13.24 1.81 22.27
CA ILE A 629 -12.14 2.74 22.60
C ILE A 629 -12.56 3.66 23.76
N VAL A 630 -13.74 4.28 23.67
CA VAL A 630 -14.26 5.18 24.71
C VAL A 630 -14.46 4.43 26.02
N ALA A 631 -14.98 3.20 25.98
CA ALA A 631 -15.14 2.35 27.16
C ALA A 631 -13.78 2.03 27.83
N CYS A 632 -12.73 1.78 27.04
CA CYS A 632 -11.37 1.56 27.55
C CYS A 632 -10.75 2.84 28.16
N CYS A 633 -10.94 3.99 27.51
CA CYS A 633 -10.35 5.26 27.92
C CYS A 633 -11.06 5.95 29.09
N ARG A 634 -12.34 5.63 29.34
CA ARG A 634 -13.17 6.14 30.44
C ARG A 634 -13.06 7.68 30.60
N PRO A 635 -13.58 8.46 29.64
CA PRO A 635 -13.60 9.91 29.77
C PRO A 635 -14.43 10.36 30.98
N THR A 636 -14.00 11.43 31.63
CA THR A 636 -14.60 12.01 32.83
C THR A 636 -14.87 13.51 32.64
N VAL A 637 -15.56 14.13 33.60
CA VAL A 637 -15.82 15.59 33.57
C VAL A 637 -14.58 16.45 33.70
N GLU A 638 -13.48 15.88 34.20
CA GLU A 638 -12.19 16.55 34.37
C GLU A 638 -11.37 16.54 33.07
N ASP A 639 -11.77 15.71 32.10
CA ASP A 639 -10.99 15.54 30.88
C ASP A 639 -11.17 16.70 29.89
N THR A 640 -10.06 17.16 29.34
CA THR A 640 -10.03 17.93 28.10
C THR A 640 -9.81 16.94 26.96
N ILE A 641 -10.85 16.72 26.16
CA ILE A 641 -10.92 15.70 25.12
C ILE A 641 -10.70 16.33 23.75
N VAL A 642 -9.69 15.85 23.02
CA VAL A 642 -9.35 16.35 21.69
C VAL A 642 -9.34 15.23 20.66
N ASP A 643 -9.95 15.47 19.51
CA ASP A 643 -9.79 14.66 18.31
C ASP A 643 -9.14 15.48 17.19
N PRO A 644 -7.87 15.22 16.82
CA PRO A 644 -7.15 15.96 15.80
C PRO A 644 -7.51 15.55 14.35
N ALA A 645 -8.39 14.57 14.16
CA ALA A 645 -8.90 14.13 12.86
C ALA A 645 -10.39 13.79 13.00
N ALA A 646 -11.18 14.79 13.37
CA ALA A 646 -12.49 14.60 13.96
C ALA A 646 -13.52 13.92 13.04
N GLY A 647 -13.36 13.97 11.71
CA GLY A 647 -14.31 13.39 10.78
C GLY A 647 -15.72 13.92 11.01
N THR A 648 -16.65 13.04 11.39
CA THR A 648 -18.03 13.39 11.76
C THR A 648 -18.29 13.54 13.27
N GLY A 649 -17.23 13.63 14.08
CA GLY A 649 -17.29 13.90 15.52
C GLY A 649 -17.60 12.67 16.38
N GLY A 650 -17.43 11.46 15.84
CA GLY A 650 -17.83 10.21 16.50
C GLY A 650 -17.21 10.01 17.89
N PHE A 651 -15.89 10.19 18.04
CA PHE A 651 -15.22 10.07 19.34
C PHE A 651 -15.67 11.13 20.35
N LEU A 652 -15.86 12.37 19.89
CA LEU A 652 -16.26 13.50 20.74
C LEU A 652 -17.65 13.29 21.34
N VAL A 653 -18.60 12.91 20.47
CA VAL A 653 -19.99 12.61 20.85
C VAL A 653 -20.05 11.41 21.81
N ARG A 654 -19.40 10.29 21.47
CA ARG A 654 -19.44 9.09 22.30
C ARG A 654 -18.76 9.30 23.65
N SER A 655 -17.72 10.13 23.70
CA SER A 655 -17.10 10.52 24.96
C SER A 655 -18.04 11.33 25.85
N PHE A 656 -18.76 12.31 25.28
CA PHE A 656 -19.77 13.08 26.01
C PHE A 656 -20.90 12.18 26.54
N GLU A 657 -21.44 11.28 25.71
CA GLU A 657 -22.46 10.32 26.14
C GLU A 657 -21.96 9.39 27.25
N HIS A 658 -20.70 8.95 27.17
CA HIS A 658 -20.08 8.13 28.21
C HIS A 658 -20.02 8.90 29.53
N ILE A 659 -19.54 10.14 29.50
CA ILE A 659 -19.52 11.01 30.69
C ILE A 659 -20.94 11.16 31.24
N ALA A 660 -21.89 11.54 30.39
CA ALA A 660 -23.28 11.78 30.79
C ALA A 660 -23.92 10.57 31.48
N ARG A 661 -23.66 9.36 30.99
CA ARG A 661 -24.15 8.09 31.57
C ARG A 661 -23.50 7.72 32.91
N HIS A 662 -22.27 8.17 33.15
CA HIS A 662 -21.49 7.81 34.35
C HIS A 662 -21.31 8.98 35.33
N LEU A 663 -21.99 10.10 35.11
CA LEU A 663 -22.00 11.24 36.02
C LEU A 663 -22.52 10.79 37.41
N PRO A 664 -21.78 11.05 38.50
CA PRO A 664 -22.30 10.84 39.84
C PRO A 664 -23.55 11.70 40.10
N PRO A 665 -24.52 11.21 40.88
CA PRO A 665 -25.63 12.03 41.34
C PRO A 665 -25.11 13.22 42.16
N GLY A 666 -25.63 14.43 41.90
CA GLY A 666 -25.28 15.64 42.65
C GLY A 666 -24.24 16.57 42.01
N ILE A 667 -23.78 16.33 40.78
CA ILE A 667 -22.91 17.26 40.04
C ILE A 667 -23.61 18.63 39.88
N PRO A 668 -22.99 19.75 40.29
CA PRO A 668 -23.54 21.09 40.11
C PRO A 668 -23.78 21.42 38.63
N PRO A 669 -24.83 22.21 38.29
CA PRO A 669 -25.09 22.66 36.92
C PRO A 669 -23.87 23.28 36.24
N ALA A 670 -23.04 24.03 36.98
CA ALA A 670 -21.81 24.64 36.47
C ALA A 670 -20.75 23.62 35.99
N GLN A 671 -20.66 22.44 36.60
CA GLN A 671 -19.75 21.37 36.15
C GLN A 671 -20.27 20.65 34.91
N ARG A 672 -21.59 20.56 34.74
CA ARG A 672 -22.18 20.12 33.46
C ARG A 672 -21.97 21.14 32.36
N GLU A 673 -22.01 22.43 32.70
CA GLU A 673 -21.77 23.52 31.76
C GLU A 673 -20.31 23.58 31.28
N GLN A 674 -19.35 23.18 32.13
CA GLN A 674 -17.94 23.04 31.76
C GLN A 674 -17.69 22.01 30.64
N LEU A 675 -18.47 20.92 30.59
CA LEU A 675 -18.39 19.94 29.49
C LEU A 675 -18.76 20.57 28.13
N SER A 676 -19.71 21.49 28.15
CA SER A 676 -20.22 22.20 26.96
C SER A 676 -19.35 23.41 26.56
N HIS A 677 -18.37 23.82 27.39
CA HIS A 677 -17.53 25.00 27.17
C HIS A 677 -16.05 24.63 26.92
N GLY A 678 -15.77 24.10 25.73
CA GLY A 678 -14.41 23.98 25.19
C GLY A 678 -13.55 22.86 25.78
N ALA A 679 -14.09 22.04 26.68
CA ALA A 679 -13.45 20.81 27.15
C ALA A 679 -13.34 19.76 26.04
N ILE A 680 -14.37 19.65 25.20
CA ILE A 680 -14.42 18.73 24.05
C ILE A 680 -14.17 19.55 22.77
N ARG A 681 -13.13 19.20 22.01
CA ARG A 681 -12.70 19.94 20.81
C ARG A 681 -12.24 19.01 19.70
N GLY A 682 -12.46 19.41 18.45
CA GLY A 682 -12.05 18.67 17.27
C GLY A 682 -11.30 19.53 16.26
N THR A 683 -10.45 18.91 15.46
CA THR A 683 -9.87 19.53 14.27
C THR A 683 -10.17 18.65 13.06
N GLU A 684 -10.66 19.25 11.98
CA GLU A 684 -10.98 18.57 10.73
C GLU A 684 -10.47 19.41 9.56
N LEU A 685 -9.93 18.75 8.52
CA LEU A 685 -9.37 19.45 7.37
C LEU A 685 -10.45 19.87 6.37
N VAL A 686 -11.50 19.05 6.21
CA VAL A 686 -12.49 19.20 5.16
C VAL A 686 -13.76 19.86 5.70
N ASP A 687 -14.14 20.99 5.10
CA ASP A 687 -15.32 21.78 5.48
C ASP A 687 -16.61 20.94 5.59
N ALA A 688 -16.84 20.03 4.65
CA ALA A 688 -18.01 19.17 4.65
C ALA A 688 -18.05 18.24 5.88
N ALA A 689 -16.94 17.58 6.22
CA ALA A 689 -16.86 16.71 7.39
C ALA A 689 -16.98 17.52 8.70
N ALA A 690 -16.30 18.66 8.78
CA ALA A 690 -16.37 19.56 9.94
C ALA A 690 -17.79 20.06 10.21
N ARG A 691 -18.56 20.35 9.15
CA ARG A 691 -19.97 20.73 9.23
C ARG A 691 -20.83 19.59 9.79
N LEU A 692 -20.67 18.38 9.27
CA LEU A 692 -21.37 17.20 9.78
C LEU A 692 -21.03 16.96 11.25
N ALA A 693 -19.75 17.08 11.63
CA ALA A 693 -19.31 16.96 13.02
C ALA A 693 -19.95 18.03 13.91
N THR A 694 -19.94 19.30 13.49
CA THR A 694 -20.53 20.40 14.26
C THR A 694 -22.02 20.18 14.49
N MET A 695 -22.74 19.77 13.43
CA MET A 695 -24.16 19.43 13.58
C MET A 695 -24.37 18.23 14.50
N ASN A 696 -23.52 17.21 14.40
CA ASN A 696 -23.58 16.04 15.27
C ASN A 696 -23.38 16.42 16.75
N LEU A 697 -22.38 17.26 17.05
CA LEU A 697 -22.14 17.78 18.39
C LEU A 697 -23.34 18.58 18.93
N VAL A 698 -23.99 19.40 18.09
CA VAL A 698 -25.20 20.15 18.46
C VAL A 698 -26.36 19.22 18.79
N LEU A 699 -26.64 18.23 17.95
CA LEU A 699 -27.77 17.31 18.13
C LEU A 699 -27.61 16.40 19.35
N HIS A 700 -26.37 16.07 19.73
CA HIS A 700 -26.04 15.32 20.93
C HIS A 700 -25.92 16.19 22.20
N GLY A 701 -26.06 17.52 22.07
CA GLY A 701 -25.96 18.45 23.19
C GLY A 701 -24.54 18.64 23.73
N VAL A 702 -23.52 18.22 22.98
CA VAL A 702 -22.11 18.50 23.27
C VAL A 702 -21.84 20.00 23.12
N GLU A 703 -22.43 20.60 22.09
CA GLU A 703 -22.25 21.99 21.72
C GLU A 703 -23.59 22.72 21.65
N ARG A 704 -23.61 23.99 22.08
CA ARG A 704 -24.82 24.81 22.03
C ARG A 704 -25.01 25.42 20.64
N LEU A 705 -26.26 25.61 20.22
CA LEU A 705 -26.61 26.29 18.96
C LEU A 705 -26.00 27.70 18.84
N ASP A 706 -25.89 28.42 19.95
CA ASP A 706 -25.29 29.76 20.06
C ASP A 706 -23.79 29.73 20.41
N GLY A 707 -23.15 28.56 20.33
CA GLY A 707 -21.74 28.36 20.67
C GLY A 707 -20.79 29.21 19.82
N ASN A 708 -19.88 29.93 20.48
CA ASN A 708 -18.84 30.72 19.82
C ASN A 708 -17.58 30.83 20.71
N PRO A 709 -16.40 30.37 20.26
CA PRO A 709 -16.13 29.71 18.98
C PRO A 709 -16.74 28.31 18.90
N ALA A 710 -16.85 27.76 17.68
CA ALA A 710 -17.28 26.38 17.49
C ALA A 710 -16.24 25.38 18.03
N ALA A 711 -16.69 24.22 18.52
CA ALA A 711 -15.83 23.16 19.08
C ALA A 711 -14.97 22.47 18.01
N ILE A 712 -15.46 22.43 16.76
CA ILE A 712 -14.71 21.94 15.60
C ILE A 712 -14.01 23.10 14.90
N GLU A 713 -12.70 22.97 14.73
CA GLU A 713 -11.86 23.89 13.96
C GLU A 713 -11.54 23.29 12.58
N VAL A 714 -11.72 24.08 11.51
CA VAL A 714 -11.31 23.68 10.16
C VAL A 714 -9.86 24.12 9.92
N ARG A 715 -8.93 23.18 9.90
CA ARG A 715 -7.50 23.41 9.60
C ARG A 715 -6.76 22.10 9.39
N ASP A 716 -5.53 22.19 8.87
CA ASP A 716 -4.59 21.06 8.84
C ASP A 716 -3.90 20.90 10.21
N SER A 717 -4.23 19.85 10.95
CA SER A 717 -3.68 19.53 12.28
C SER A 717 -2.16 19.42 12.32
N LEU A 718 -1.51 19.09 11.20
CA LEU A 718 -0.06 18.90 11.15
C LEU A 718 0.72 20.20 10.94
N THR A 719 0.07 21.29 10.51
CA THR A 719 0.76 22.54 10.11
C THR A 719 1.33 23.35 11.27
N VAL A 720 0.76 23.26 12.46
CA VAL A 720 1.17 24.09 13.61
C VAL A 720 1.20 23.28 14.89
N SER A 721 2.16 23.59 15.75
CA SER A 721 2.23 22.99 17.09
C SER A 721 0.98 23.38 17.90
N PRO A 722 0.45 22.46 18.74
CA PRO A 722 -0.77 22.71 19.48
C PRO A 722 -0.59 23.81 20.54
N ARG A 723 -1.54 24.75 20.60
CA ARG A 723 -1.54 25.84 21.59
C ARG A 723 -2.09 25.44 22.96
N ARG A 724 -2.89 24.38 23.01
CA ARG A 724 -3.54 23.87 24.22
C ARG A 724 -3.34 22.37 24.28
N GLN A 725 -2.97 21.88 25.45
CA GLN A 725 -2.82 20.46 25.69
C GLN A 725 -4.18 19.80 26.03
N ALA A 726 -4.20 18.47 26.02
CA ALA A 726 -5.35 17.63 26.27
C ALA A 726 -4.99 16.52 27.27
N THR A 727 -5.92 16.18 28.16
CA THR A 727 -5.80 15.05 29.07
C THR A 727 -6.19 13.73 28.38
N LEU A 728 -7.02 13.81 27.34
CA LEU A 728 -7.47 12.67 26.55
C LEU A 728 -7.44 13.00 25.05
N VAL A 729 -6.76 12.17 24.26
CA VAL A 729 -6.77 12.27 22.79
C VAL A 729 -7.30 10.98 22.18
N LEU A 730 -8.37 11.06 21.40
CA LEU A 730 -8.95 9.94 20.67
C LEU A 730 -8.91 10.27 19.19
N ALA A 731 -8.35 9.39 18.36
CA ALA A 731 -8.13 9.70 16.95
C ALA A 731 -8.23 8.47 16.05
N ASP A 732 -8.83 8.67 14.88
CA ASP A 732 -8.72 7.78 13.72
C ASP A 732 -8.17 8.58 12.52
N PRO A 733 -6.83 8.76 12.44
CA PRO A 733 -6.22 9.56 11.40
C PRO A 733 -6.43 8.97 9.99
N PRO A 734 -6.49 9.81 8.94
CA PRO A 734 -6.70 9.34 7.58
C PRO A 734 -5.62 8.36 7.11
N LEU A 735 -6.01 7.34 6.34
CA LEU A 735 -5.13 6.27 5.85
C LEU A 735 -4.34 6.64 4.58
N GLY A 736 -4.74 7.69 3.86
CA GLY A 736 -4.13 8.12 2.59
C GLY A 736 -2.82 8.91 2.75
N GLN A 737 -2.18 9.24 1.62
CA GLN A 737 -1.07 10.21 1.59
C GLN A 737 -1.61 11.65 1.62
N ARG A 738 -0.84 12.56 2.23
CA ARG A 738 -1.13 13.99 2.27
C ARG A 738 -1.26 14.51 0.83
N ARG A 739 -2.43 15.05 0.46
CA ARG A 739 -2.56 15.86 -0.77
C ARG A 739 -1.59 17.03 -0.63
N TRP A 740 -0.73 17.23 -1.62
CA TRP A 740 0.17 18.38 -1.65
C TRP A 740 -0.65 19.66 -1.51
N VAL A 741 -0.34 20.44 -0.48
CA VAL A 741 -0.84 21.81 -0.28
C VAL A 741 0.35 22.73 -0.59
N PRO A 742 0.16 23.83 -1.34
CA PRO A 742 1.23 24.77 -1.63
C PRO A 742 1.92 25.26 -0.35
N PRO A 743 3.22 25.60 -0.40
CA PRO A 743 3.98 25.96 0.79
C PRO A 743 3.34 27.11 1.55
N SER A 744 3.10 26.90 2.84
CA SER A 744 2.57 27.95 3.73
C SER A 744 3.64 28.98 4.14
N THR A 745 4.92 28.63 3.94
CA THR A 745 6.10 29.42 4.29
C THR A 745 6.62 30.31 3.16
N GLY A 746 6.05 30.22 1.96
CA GLY A 746 6.49 31.01 0.80
C GLY A 746 7.90 30.67 0.29
N ALA A 747 8.52 29.58 0.77
CA ALA A 747 9.82 29.10 0.31
C ALA A 747 9.63 28.18 -0.92
N PRO A 748 10.15 28.54 -2.11
CA PRO A 748 9.82 27.87 -3.37
C PRO A 748 10.38 26.44 -3.54
N ASP A 749 11.22 25.93 -2.63
CA ASP A 749 12.01 24.71 -2.88
C ASP A 749 11.92 23.61 -1.78
N LEU A 750 11.06 23.76 -0.77
CA LEU A 750 10.91 22.74 0.29
C LEU A 750 9.75 21.79 -0.04
N HIS A 751 9.99 20.48 0.14
CA HIS A 751 8.99 19.45 -0.17
C HIS A 751 8.70 18.54 1.03
N GLY A 752 7.41 18.40 1.37
CA GLY A 752 6.89 17.37 2.26
C GLY A 752 7.50 17.37 3.67
N ALA A 753 8.47 16.48 3.89
CA ALA A 753 9.08 16.25 5.20
C ALA A 753 9.95 17.43 5.67
N GLU A 754 10.59 18.16 4.75
CA GLU A 754 11.47 19.30 5.09
C GLU A 754 10.67 20.52 5.50
N GLU A 755 9.57 20.81 4.80
CA GLU A 755 8.63 21.87 5.19
C GLU A 755 8.00 21.56 6.55
N LEU A 756 7.57 20.30 6.74
CA LEU A 756 6.98 19.88 8.00
C LEU A 756 8.00 19.93 9.15
N ALA A 757 9.26 19.59 8.91
CA ALA A 757 10.32 19.70 9.92
C ALA A 757 10.53 21.15 10.37
N LEU A 758 10.43 22.11 9.43
CA LEU A 758 10.53 23.54 9.74
C LEU A 758 9.31 24.03 10.52
N ALA A 759 8.10 23.58 10.14
CA ALA A 759 6.86 23.97 10.79
C ALA A 759 6.61 23.28 12.15
N ARG A 760 7.15 22.07 12.32
CA ARG A 760 6.98 21.19 13.48
C ARG A 760 8.33 20.76 14.06
N PRO A 761 9.14 21.69 14.59
CA PRO A 761 10.39 21.35 15.27
C PRO A 761 10.18 20.53 16.54
N ASP A 762 8.93 20.44 17.02
CA ASP A 762 8.51 19.62 18.15
C ASP A 762 8.33 18.13 17.81
N PHE A 763 8.37 17.74 16.53
CA PHE A 763 8.39 16.34 16.13
C PHE A 763 9.75 15.71 16.39
N TRP A 764 9.74 14.45 16.84
CA TRP A 764 10.96 13.68 17.03
C TRP A 764 11.68 13.43 15.70
N GLU A 765 10.92 13.25 14.62
CA GLU A 765 11.41 12.82 13.32
C GLU A 765 10.63 13.46 12.16
N ALA A 766 11.37 14.00 11.20
CA ALA A 766 10.81 14.46 9.94
C ALA A 766 10.44 13.26 9.05
N THR A 767 9.18 13.20 8.61
CA THR A 767 8.71 12.14 7.72
C THR A 767 7.56 12.61 6.82
N SER A 768 7.49 12.04 5.62
CA SER A 768 6.35 12.20 4.71
C SER A 768 5.17 11.28 5.06
N HIS A 769 5.35 10.35 6.00
CA HIS A 769 4.32 9.39 6.38
C HIS A 769 3.28 10.00 7.33
N GLN A 770 2.06 10.21 6.82
CA GLN A 770 1.01 10.96 7.53
C GLN A 770 0.64 10.34 8.89
N GLN A 771 0.51 9.02 8.98
CA GLN A 771 0.11 8.36 10.23
C GLN A 771 1.21 8.46 11.30
N LEU A 772 2.48 8.50 10.91
CA LEU A 772 3.58 8.73 11.86
C LEU A 772 3.56 10.18 12.37
N ASN A 773 3.28 11.14 11.48
CA ASN A 773 3.11 12.54 11.87
C ASN A 773 1.93 12.76 12.82
N PHE A 774 0.82 12.01 12.64
CA PHE A 774 -0.28 12.05 13.59
C PHE A 774 0.08 11.46 14.96
N ILE A 775 0.85 10.36 15.03
CA ILE A 775 1.33 9.83 16.32
C ILE A 775 2.19 10.86 17.05
N GLN A 776 3.11 11.52 16.35
CA GLN A 776 3.92 12.60 16.92
C GLN A 776 3.04 13.79 17.34
N HIS A 777 2.02 14.14 16.56
CA HIS A 777 1.10 15.21 16.91
C HIS A 777 0.24 14.89 18.13
N VAL A 778 -0.27 13.66 18.26
CA VAL A 778 -0.99 13.20 19.45
C VAL A 778 -0.08 13.30 20.67
N TYR A 779 1.18 12.88 20.58
CA TYR A 779 2.15 13.06 21.67
C TYR A 779 2.33 14.54 22.07
N THR A 780 2.39 15.45 21.09
CA THR A 780 2.54 16.89 21.35
C THR A 780 1.27 17.54 21.94
N LEU A 781 0.10 16.97 21.66
CA LEU A 781 -1.19 17.39 22.21
C LEU A 781 -1.36 16.97 23.67
N LEU A 782 -0.82 15.82 24.06
CA LEU A 782 -0.96 15.31 25.42
C LEU A 782 -0.19 16.17 26.43
N GLU A 783 -0.81 16.46 27.56
CA GLU A 783 -0.10 16.85 28.78
C GLU A 783 0.60 15.64 29.42
N ILE A 784 1.48 15.89 30.39
CA ILE A 784 2.08 14.79 31.17
C ILE A 784 0.98 14.13 32.02
N GLY A 785 0.86 12.81 31.95
CA GLY A 785 -0.26 12.04 32.51
C GLY A 785 -1.48 11.93 31.59
N GLY A 786 -1.47 12.65 30.46
CA GLY A 786 -2.52 12.54 29.45
C GLY A 786 -2.50 11.18 28.75
N ARG A 787 -3.69 10.67 28.41
CA ARG A 787 -3.89 9.36 27.79
C ARG A 787 -4.42 9.47 26.37
N ALA A 788 -4.07 8.52 25.50
CA ALA A 788 -4.54 8.49 24.12
C ALA A 788 -4.91 7.09 23.64
N ALA A 789 -5.83 7.05 22.69
CA ALA A 789 -6.11 5.89 21.85
C ALA A 789 -6.13 6.31 20.37
N VAL A 790 -5.26 5.72 19.56
CA VAL A 790 -5.06 6.10 18.16
C VAL A 790 -5.18 4.89 17.25
N VAL A 791 -6.07 4.97 16.26
CA VAL A 791 -6.19 3.95 15.20
C VAL A 791 -5.02 4.11 14.23
N VAL A 792 -4.35 3.01 13.90
CA VAL A 792 -3.19 3.01 12.99
C VAL A 792 -3.17 1.78 12.07
N PRO A 793 -2.72 1.90 10.82
CA PRO A 793 -2.49 0.75 9.96
C PRO A 793 -1.25 -0.04 10.39
N ASP A 794 -1.16 -1.33 10.03
CA ASP A 794 -0.01 -2.19 10.34
C ASP A 794 1.35 -1.56 9.95
N GLY A 795 1.39 -0.77 8.87
CA GLY A 795 2.61 -0.09 8.42
C GLY A 795 3.28 0.75 9.50
N VAL A 796 2.52 1.39 10.41
CA VAL A 796 3.07 2.16 11.53
C VAL A 796 3.87 1.27 12.50
N LEU A 797 3.50 -0.01 12.62
CA LEU A 797 4.08 -0.96 13.58
C LEU A 797 5.43 -1.52 13.13
N PHE A 798 5.71 -1.60 11.83
CA PHE A 798 6.94 -2.24 11.30
C PHE A 798 7.77 -1.38 10.35
N MET A 799 7.29 -0.18 9.96
CA MET A 799 8.02 0.69 9.02
C MET A 799 9.43 1.02 9.51
N LYS A 800 10.43 0.88 8.62
CA LYS A 800 11.84 1.16 8.91
C LYS A 800 12.16 2.65 8.91
N GLY A 801 13.37 3.02 9.32
CA GLY A 801 13.86 4.40 9.25
C GLY A 801 13.10 5.32 10.22
N ALA A 802 12.38 6.31 9.69
CA ALA A 802 11.59 7.23 10.53
C ALA A 802 10.57 6.48 11.42
N GLY A 803 9.98 5.39 10.92
CA GLY A 803 9.04 4.59 11.71
C GLY A 803 9.69 3.96 12.95
N GLU A 804 10.89 3.38 12.81
CA GLU A 804 11.65 2.85 13.94
C GLU A 804 11.94 3.94 14.98
N ARG A 805 12.43 5.09 14.51
CA ARG A 805 12.84 6.19 15.41
C ARG A 805 11.64 6.77 16.17
N VAL A 806 10.50 6.94 15.51
CA VAL A 806 9.23 7.32 16.16
C VAL A 806 8.78 6.27 17.18
N ARG A 807 8.82 4.96 16.86
CA ARG A 807 8.44 3.90 17.82
C ARG A 807 9.36 3.87 19.04
N ARG A 808 10.67 4.04 18.86
CA ARG A 808 11.63 4.15 19.97
C ARG A 808 11.30 5.32 20.90
N GLN A 809 11.02 6.50 20.34
CA GLN A 809 10.66 7.66 21.15
C GLN A 809 9.31 7.50 21.83
N LEU A 810 8.33 6.90 21.15
CA LEU A 810 7.02 6.60 21.72
C LEU A 810 7.14 5.67 22.94
N LEU A 811 7.86 4.55 22.82
CA LEU A 811 8.09 3.63 23.96
C LEU A 811 8.89 4.28 25.10
N LYS A 812 9.75 5.24 24.77
CA LYS A 812 10.57 5.94 25.75
C LYS A 812 9.79 7.00 26.52
N GLN A 813 8.99 7.81 25.84
CA GLN A 813 8.33 9.00 26.39
C GLN A 813 6.86 8.76 26.77
N CYS A 814 6.29 7.62 26.35
CA CYS A 814 4.95 7.20 26.72
C CYS A 814 4.99 5.79 27.33
N ASP A 815 4.05 5.50 28.22
CA ASP A 815 3.69 4.15 28.58
C ASP A 815 2.71 3.58 27.55
N VAL A 816 3.25 2.92 26.51
CA VAL A 816 2.47 2.23 25.48
C VAL A 816 2.03 0.88 26.02
N HIS A 817 0.97 0.91 26.80
CA HIS A 817 0.55 -0.25 27.57
C HIS A 817 -0.32 -1.23 26.78
N THR A 818 -0.93 -0.86 25.65
CA THR A 818 -1.84 -1.76 24.91
C THR A 818 -1.86 -1.55 23.40
N LEU A 819 -1.83 -2.65 22.66
CA LEU A 819 -2.06 -2.73 21.21
C LEU A 819 -3.24 -3.69 20.96
N LEU A 820 -4.31 -3.20 20.36
CA LEU A 820 -5.41 -4.02 19.85
C LEU A 820 -5.25 -4.23 18.34
N ARG A 821 -5.15 -5.46 17.88
CA ARG A 821 -5.20 -5.79 16.45
C ARG A 821 -6.64 -6.03 16.05
N LEU A 822 -7.16 -5.21 15.13
CA LEU A 822 -8.57 -5.30 14.73
C LEU A 822 -8.83 -6.41 13.70
N PRO A 823 -10.04 -6.99 13.70
CA PRO A 823 -10.55 -7.80 12.59
C PRO A 823 -10.52 -7.02 11.27
N ILE A 824 -10.62 -7.74 10.15
CA ILE A 824 -10.75 -7.11 8.83
C ILE A 824 -12.18 -6.62 8.65
N GLY A 825 -12.35 -5.38 8.16
CA GLY A 825 -13.66 -4.77 7.91
C GLY A 825 -13.90 -3.43 8.60
N PHE A 826 -12.97 -2.97 9.44
CA PHE A 826 -13.08 -1.70 10.17
C PHE A 826 -12.63 -0.45 9.39
N SER A 827 -11.97 -0.60 8.23
CA SER A 827 -11.57 0.51 7.37
C SER A 827 -12.73 0.95 6.46
N GLY A 828 -13.34 2.10 6.77
CA GLY A 828 -14.49 2.68 6.06
C GLY A 828 -14.28 2.90 4.55
N GLY A 829 -14.44 1.85 3.76
CA GLY A 829 -14.34 1.87 2.29
C GLY A 829 -13.13 1.16 1.68
N SER A 830 -12.22 0.57 2.47
CA SER A 830 -11.06 -0.17 1.95
C SER A 830 -10.99 -1.59 2.53
N SER A 831 -11.70 -2.54 1.92
CA SER A 831 -11.72 -3.95 2.32
C SER A 831 -10.32 -4.57 2.14
N GLY A 832 -9.51 -4.58 3.19
CA GLY A 832 -8.18 -5.20 3.18
C GLY A 832 -7.11 -4.47 3.97
N VAL A 833 -7.36 -3.22 4.40
CA VAL A 833 -6.45 -2.51 5.30
C VAL A 833 -6.56 -3.11 6.71
N LYS A 834 -5.42 -3.56 7.23
CA LYS A 834 -5.30 -4.07 8.59
C LYS A 834 -5.07 -2.90 9.54
N LEU A 835 -6.03 -2.69 10.45
CA LEU A 835 -6.00 -1.62 11.44
C LEU A 835 -5.70 -2.16 12.83
N ASN A 836 -5.16 -1.28 13.67
CA ASN A 836 -4.84 -1.52 15.06
C ASN A 836 -5.22 -0.29 15.89
N VAL A 837 -5.34 -0.44 17.20
CA VAL A 837 -5.47 0.67 18.14
C VAL A 837 -4.30 0.64 19.12
N LEU A 838 -3.55 1.73 19.17
CA LEU A 838 -2.52 1.96 20.18
C LEU A 838 -3.11 2.75 21.35
N PHE A 839 -2.97 2.23 22.57
CA PHE A 839 -3.30 2.93 23.79
C PHE A 839 -2.01 3.27 24.55
N PHE A 840 -1.86 4.54 24.92
CA PHE A 840 -0.67 5.00 25.62
C PHE A 840 -0.93 6.23 26.51
N GLU A 841 -0.12 6.37 27.56
CA GLU A 841 -0.10 7.54 28.45
C GLU A 841 1.23 8.29 28.32
N LYS A 842 1.20 9.62 28.25
CA LYS A 842 2.42 10.43 28.20
C LYS A 842 3.06 10.50 29.58
N ALA A 843 4.31 10.06 29.69
CA ALA A 843 5.02 10.03 30.95
C ALA A 843 5.97 11.24 31.11
N ALA A 844 6.28 11.57 32.35
CA ALA A 844 7.42 12.45 32.64
C ALA A 844 8.73 11.74 32.25
N ALA A 845 9.72 12.49 31.76
CA ALA A 845 11.01 11.90 31.42
C ALA A 845 11.69 11.29 32.66
N HIS A 846 12.07 10.02 32.56
CA HIS A 846 12.83 9.35 33.62
C HIS A 846 14.24 9.95 33.72
N PRO A 847 14.74 10.30 34.92
CA PRO A 847 16.06 10.91 35.10
C PRO A 847 17.24 10.04 34.61
N ASP A 848 17.09 8.72 34.68
CA ASP A 848 18.08 7.74 34.21
C ASP A 848 17.96 7.43 32.71
N GLY A 849 16.98 8.03 32.02
CA GLY A 849 16.71 7.82 30.60
C GLY A 849 16.03 6.49 30.27
N SER A 850 15.55 5.73 31.26
CA SER A 850 14.84 4.48 31.03
C SER A 850 13.52 4.70 30.27
N PRO A 851 13.06 3.73 29.46
CA PRO A 851 11.77 3.84 28.80
C PRO A 851 10.60 3.92 29.80
N ALA A 852 9.61 4.76 29.49
CA ALA A 852 8.36 4.84 30.26
C ALA A 852 7.50 3.58 30.11
N THR A 853 7.47 2.99 28.90
CA THR A 853 6.79 1.71 28.67
C THR A 853 7.48 0.59 29.44
N ARG A 854 6.72 -0.18 30.23
CA ARG A 854 7.23 -1.40 30.88
C ARG A 854 6.85 -2.65 30.12
N HIS A 855 5.56 -2.79 29.82
CA HIS A 855 4.99 -3.92 29.09
C HIS A 855 3.97 -3.42 28.07
N LEU A 856 4.05 -3.94 26.84
CA LEU A 856 3.01 -3.79 25.83
C LEU A 856 2.09 -5.01 25.86
N TRP A 857 0.82 -4.82 26.20
CA TRP A 857 -0.18 -5.88 26.09
C TRP A 857 -0.78 -5.92 24.68
N VAL A 858 -0.66 -7.05 23.99
CA VAL A 858 -1.16 -7.21 22.61
C VAL A 858 -2.40 -8.09 22.62
N TYR A 859 -3.55 -7.53 22.25
CA TYR A 859 -4.80 -8.26 22.05
C TYR A 859 -4.99 -8.55 20.56
N ASP A 860 -5.05 -9.82 20.20
CA ASP A 860 -5.25 -10.28 18.83
C ASP A 860 -6.73 -10.63 18.60
N ALA A 861 -7.50 -9.67 18.09
CA ALA A 861 -8.86 -9.91 17.63
C ALA A 861 -8.91 -10.27 16.13
N ARG A 862 -7.75 -10.46 15.48
CA ARG A 862 -7.63 -10.63 14.03
C ARG A 862 -7.48 -12.10 13.64
N THR A 863 -6.60 -12.82 14.32
CA THR A 863 -6.28 -14.22 13.99
C THR A 863 -7.47 -15.14 14.34
N GLY A 864 -7.99 -15.87 13.36
CA GLY A 864 -9.10 -16.84 13.55
C GLY A 864 -10.52 -16.29 13.46
N HIS A 865 -10.72 -14.99 13.23
CA HIS A 865 -12.04 -14.38 13.02
C HIS A 865 -12.26 -14.01 11.54
N THR A 866 -13.42 -14.37 10.97
CA THR A 866 -13.87 -13.95 9.63
C THR A 866 -14.21 -12.46 9.60
N VAL A 867 -14.34 -11.87 8.41
CA VAL A 867 -14.78 -10.49 8.19
C VAL A 867 -16.00 -10.18 9.08
N VAL A 868 -16.01 -9.00 9.71
CA VAL A 868 -17.03 -8.57 10.70
C VAL A 868 -18.47 -8.79 10.23
N ALA A 869 -18.71 -8.71 8.90
CA ALA A 869 -20.01 -8.92 8.27
C ALA A 869 -20.59 -10.35 8.42
N ASP A 870 -19.77 -11.38 8.67
CA ASP A 870 -20.17 -12.79 8.64
C ASP A 870 -20.09 -13.50 10.01
N SER A 871 -19.74 -12.81 11.10
CA SER A 871 -19.58 -13.42 12.43
C SER A 871 -20.91 -13.56 13.17
N PRO A 872 -21.36 -14.78 13.55
CA PRO A 872 -22.54 -14.97 14.40
C PRO A 872 -22.35 -14.49 15.86
N GLU A 873 -21.12 -14.14 16.26
CA GLU A 873 -20.72 -13.73 17.62
C GLU A 873 -20.48 -12.21 17.77
N GLY A 874 -20.66 -11.40 16.72
CA GLY A 874 -20.33 -9.97 16.69
C GLY A 874 -18.84 -9.69 16.40
N SER A 875 -18.38 -8.45 16.62
CA SER A 875 -16.98 -8.02 16.36
C SER A 875 -15.95 -8.48 17.38
N GLY A 876 -16.38 -9.07 18.50
CA GLY A 876 -15.48 -9.54 19.57
C GLY A 876 -14.86 -8.43 20.44
N LEU A 877 -15.20 -7.15 20.20
CA LEU A 877 -14.64 -6.02 20.95
C LEU A 877 -15.07 -5.97 22.41
N ASP A 878 -16.25 -6.49 22.76
CA ASP A 878 -16.69 -6.59 24.16
C ASP A 878 -15.77 -7.49 24.99
N ALA A 879 -15.29 -8.59 24.41
CA ALA A 879 -14.33 -9.47 25.05
C ALA A 879 -12.98 -8.78 25.26
N PHE A 880 -12.56 -7.94 24.30
CA PHE A 880 -11.39 -7.09 24.47
C PHE A 880 -11.58 -6.08 25.61
N VAL A 881 -12.69 -5.34 25.66
CA VAL A 881 -12.96 -4.36 26.74
C VAL A 881 -12.95 -5.07 28.10
N ALA A 882 -13.56 -6.25 28.21
CA ALA A 882 -13.51 -7.04 29.44
C ALA A 882 -12.06 -7.44 29.83
N ALA A 883 -11.26 -7.88 28.86
CA ALA A 883 -9.86 -8.26 29.08
C ALA A 883 -8.96 -7.04 29.38
N TYR A 884 -9.25 -5.88 28.79
CA TYR A 884 -8.55 -4.62 29.01
C TYR A 884 -8.67 -4.13 30.45
N ARG A 885 -9.79 -4.45 31.12
CA ARG A 885 -10.14 -4.07 32.50
C ARG A 885 -10.09 -2.55 32.75
N PRO A 886 -10.99 -1.76 32.12
CA PRO A 886 -10.95 -0.30 32.19
C PRO A 886 -10.99 0.22 33.64
N GLY A 887 -10.03 1.08 33.98
CA GLY A 887 -9.88 1.65 35.34
C GLY A 887 -9.09 0.79 36.32
N HIS A 888 -8.52 -0.34 35.87
CA HIS A 888 -7.52 -1.08 36.63
C HIS A 888 -6.13 -0.95 35.97
N PRO A 889 -5.03 -1.01 36.74
CA PRO A 889 -3.70 -0.92 36.17
C PRO A 889 -3.44 -2.08 35.20
N PRO A 890 -2.63 -1.89 34.14
CA PRO A 890 -2.28 -2.95 33.19
C PRO A 890 -1.75 -4.23 33.83
N ASP A 891 -1.04 -4.11 34.96
CA ASP A 891 -0.49 -5.25 35.72
C ASP A 891 -1.57 -6.17 36.34
N SER A 892 -2.82 -5.71 36.39
CA SER A 892 -3.96 -6.52 36.86
C SER A 892 -4.53 -7.46 35.78
N ARG A 893 -4.06 -7.34 34.53
CA ARG A 893 -4.55 -8.15 33.40
C ARG A 893 -3.99 -9.57 33.47
N ALA A 894 -4.77 -10.53 32.98
CA ALA A 894 -4.36 -11.92 32.92
C ALA A 894 -3.99 -12.28 31.47
N ALA A 895 -2.83 -12.90 31.28
CA ALA A 895 -2.42 -13.41 29.98
C ALA A 895 -3.35 -14.54 29.51
N SER A 896 -3.68 -14.55 28.23
CA SER A 896 -4.51 -15.55 27.56
C SER A 896 -3.92 -15.92 26.20
N ARG A 897 -4.60 -16.77 25.43
CA ARG A 897 -4.19 -17.09 24.06
C ARG A 897 -4.26 -15.89 23.12
N VAL A 898 -5.20 -14.97 23.36
CA VAL A 898 -5.45 -13.80 22.51
C VAL A 898 -4.94 -12.51 23.13
N PHE A 899 -4.47 -12.50 24.39
CA PHE A 899 -3.99 -11.30 25.06
C PHE A 899 -2.70 -11.57 25.85
N LYS A 900 -1.56 -11.04 25.39
CA LYS A 900 -0.24 -11.33 26.00
C LYS A 900 0.60 -10.07 26.23
N PRO A 901 1.38 -10.02 27.32
CA PRO A 901 2.34 -8.94 27.58
C PRO A 901 3.71 -9.20 26.93
N TYR A 902 4.35 -8.14 26.44
CA TYR A 902 5.72 -8.11 25.94
C TYR A 902 6.53 -7.06 26.70
N SER A 903 7.69 -7.43 27.25
CA SER A 903 8.54 -6.48 27.99
C SER A 903 9.20 -5.47 27.05
N VAL A 904 9.41 -4.24 27.52
CA VAL A 904 10.03 -3.18 26.71
C VAL A 904 11.43 -3.56 26.19
N ASP A 905 12.22 -4.29 26.98
CA ASP A 905 13.54 -4.78 26.55
C ASP A 905 13.41 -5.73 25.35
N ALA A 906 12.43 -6.63 25.38
CA ALA A 906 12.16 -7.52 24.28
C ALA A 906 11.67 -6.75 23.04
N LEU A 907 10.89 -5.67 23.22
CA LEU A 907 10.45 -4.82 22.11
C LEU A 907 11.61 -4.05 21.48
N LEU A 908 12.47 -3.43 22.30
CA LEU A 908 13.60 -2.63 21.85
C LEU A 908 14.72 -3.45 21.20
N ALA A 909 14.86 -4.72 21.60
CA ALA A 909 15.82 -5.66 21.01
C ALA A 909 15.38 -6.18 19.63
N ARG A 910 14.13 -5.98 19.21
CA ARG A 910 13.64 -6.44 17.90
C ARG A 910 14.24 -5.59 16.77
N PRO A 911 14.52 -6.19 15.61
CA PRO A 911 14.88 -5.44 14.40
C PRO A 911 13.84 -4.36 14.11
N ASP A 912 14.31 -3.14 13.84
CA ASP A 912 13.50 -1.96 13.56
C ASP A 912 12.49 -1.61 14.69
N VAL A 913 12.58 -2.17 15.90
CA VAL A 913 11.55 -2.06 16.96
C VAL A 913 10.16 -2.40 16.42
N ASN A 914 10.07 -3.54 15.74
CA ASN A 914 8.83 -3.99 15.12
C ASN A 914 7.78 -4.39 16.17
N LEU A 915 6.64 -3.67 16.17
CA LEU A 915 5.49 -3.87 17.06
C LEU A 915 4.33 -4.65 16.40
N ASP A 916 4.48 -5.16 15.18
CA ASP A 916 3.53 -6.11 14.59
C ASP A 916 3.73 -7.48 15.25
N LEU A 917 3.02 -7.66 16.35
CA LEU A 917 3.10 -8.81 17.25
C LEU A 917 1.78 -9.59 17.15
N GLY A 918 1.85 -10.92 17.09
CA GLY A 918 0.66 -11.79 17.19
C GLY A 918 0.59 -12.44 18.57
N ALA A 919 -0.62 -12.73 19.06
CA ALA A 919 -0.78 -13.42 20.34
C ALA A 919 -0.26 -14.87 20.29
N ASP A 920 -0.07 -15.49 19.12
CA ASP A 920 0.73 -16.71 18.94
C ASP A 920 1.74 -16.54 17.80
N LEU A 921 2.96 -16.09 18.12
CA LEU A 921 4.15 -16.44 17.33
C LEU A 921 4.91 -17.58 18.04
N GLY A 922 4.19 -18.63 18.43
CA GLY A 922 4.74 -19.97 18.25
C GLY A 922 4.64 -20.27 16.77
N GLU A 923 5.72 -20.80 16.17
CA GLU A 923 5.82 -21.28 14.78
C GLU A 923 4.50 -21.21 13.98
N GLU A 924 4.39 -20.28 13.02
CA GLU A 924 3.26 -20.17 12.07
C GLU A 924 2.63 -21.55 11.82
N GLU A 925 1.48 -21.80 12.46
CA GLU A 925 0.78 -23.06 12.31
C GLU A 925 0.22 -23.14 10.88
N PRO A 926 0.10 -24.35 10.30
CA PRO A 926 -0.49 -24.53 8.97
C PRO A 926 -1.95 -24.03 8.96
N GLY A 927 -2.16 -22.77 8.55
CA GLY A 927 -3.46 -22.11 8.60
C GLY A 927 -3.43 -20.59 8.84
N ASP A 928 -2.28 -20.02 9.20
CA ASP A 928 -2.09 -18.56 9.37
C ASP A 928 -1.96 -17.77 8.05
N THR A 929 -2.13 -18.44 6.91
CA THR A 929 -2.18 -17.76 5.62
C THR A 929 -3.49 -16.96 5.50
N PRO A 930 -3.44 -15.68 5.07
CA PRO A 930 -4.65 -14.91 4.84
C PRO A 930 -5.55 -15.65 3.86
N GLU A 931 -6.86 -15.67 4.13
CA GLU A 931 -7.83 -16.32 3.27
C GLU A 931 -7.61 -15.92 1.80
N PRO A 932 -7.60 -16.86 0.85
CA PRO A 932 -7.36 -16.59 -0.57
C PRO A 932 -8.18 -15.43 -1.13
N HIS A 933 -9.45 -15.32 -0.71
CA HIS A 933 -10.32 -14.23 -1.15
C HIS A 933 -9.85 -12.85 -0.67
N LEU A 934 -9.21 -12.74 0.50
CA LEU A 934 -8.64 -11.50 1.02
C LEU A 934 -7.39 -11.08 0.24
N ILE A 935 -6.52 -12.03 -0.10
CA ILE A 935 -5.34 -11.76 -0.94
C ILE A 935 -5.81 -11.34 -2.34
N ALA A 936 -6.83 -11.99 -2.88
CA ALA A 936 -7.45 -11.60 -4.16
C ALA A 936 -8.04 -10.18 -4.11
N GLN A 937 -8.77 -9.80 -3.05
CA GLN A 937 -9.28 -8.43 -2.87
C GLN A 937 -8.15 -7.40 -2.76
N GLN A 938 -7.06 -7.72 -2.07
CA GLN A 938 -5.87 -6.85 -1.98
C GLN A 938 -5.19 -6.66 -3.34
N ILE A 939 -5.11 -7.73 -4.15
CA ILE A 939 -4.64 -7.65 -5.54
C ILE A 939 -5.55 -6.71 -6.34
N SER A 940 -6.87 -6.92 -6.29
CA SER A 940 -7.84 -6.08 -7.00
C SER A 940 -7.74 -4.60 -6.62
N GLY A 941 -7.71 -4.28 -5.32
CA GLY A 941 -7.59 -2.88 -4.88
C GLY A 941 -6.30 -2.20 -5.34
N ARG A 942 -5.17 -2.92 -5.35
CA ARG A 942 -3.89 -2.39 -5.85
C ARG A 942 -3.89 -2.17 -7.36
N LEU A 943 -4.51 -3.08 -8.11
CA LEU A 943 -4.68 -2.93 -9.55
C LEU A 943 -5.63 -1.78 -9.89
N GLU A 944 -6.69 -1.57 -9.10
CA GLU A 944 -7.57 -0.41 -9.24
C GLU A 944 -6.85 0.91 -8.94
N ASP A 945 -6.02 0.95 -7.91
CA ASP A 945 -5.19 2.13 -7.60
C ASP A 945 -4.18 2.42 -8.71
N ALA A 946 -3.52 1.37 -9.22
CA ALA A 946 -2.61 1.48 -10.37
C ALA A 946 -3.36 2.01 -11.60
N TRP A 947 -4.55 1.48 -11.87
CA TRP A 947 -5.40 1.90 -12.98
C TRP A 947 -5.86 3.35 -12.83
N ARG A 948 -6.31 3.80 -11.65
CA ARG A 948 -6.72 5.20 -11.42
C ARG A 948 -5.56 6.17 -11.65
N ARG A 949 -4.36 5.82 -11.17
CA ARG A 949 -3.15 6.63 -11.40
C ARG A 949 -2.81 6.69 -12.88
N PHE A 950 -2.87 5.55 -13.57
CA PHE A 950 -2.63 5.48 -15.00
C PHE A 950 -3.69 6.24 -15.82
N ALA A 951 -4.98 6.18 -15.44
CA ALA A 951 -6.05 6.90 -16.11
C ALA A 951 -5.87 8.42 -15.99
N ARG A 952 -5.52 8.92 -14.81
CA ARG A 952 -5.16 10.33 -14.61
C ARG A 952 -3.96 10.74 -15.44
N LEU A 953 -2.94 9.90 -15.46
CA LEU A 953 -1.75 10.08 -16.27
C LEU A 953 -2.12 10.10 -17.77
N ALA A 954 -3.06 9.27 -18.23
CA ALA A 954 -3.54 9.29 -19.61
C ALA A 954 -4.36 10.57 -19.94
N GLU A 955 -5.16 11.07 -19.00
CA GLU A 955 -5.86 12.36 -19.14
C GLU A 955 -4.87 13.51 -19.30
N GLU A 956 -3.79 13.53 -18.52
CA GLU A 956 -2.72 14.53 -18.60
C GLU A 956 -1.93 14.45 -19.94
N LEU A 957 -1.87 13.28 -20.61
CA LEU A 957 -1.27 13.13 -21.95
C LEU A 957 -2.21 13.50 -23.08
N THR A 958 -3.51 13.59 -22.80
CA THR A 958 -4.51 13.83 -23.84
C THR A 958 -4.47 15.32 -24.18
N PRO A 959 -4.11 15.71 -25.40
CA PRO A 959 -4.11 17.12 -25.78
C PRO A 959 -5.54 17.68 -25.60
N PRO A 960 -5.69 18.93 -25.13
CA PRO A 960 -7.00 19.55 -25.03
C PRO A 960 -7.68 19.47 -26.39
N ARG A 961 -8.85 18.83 -26.45
CA ARG A 961 -9.65 18.81 -27.67
C ARG A 961 -9.99 20.25 -28.04
N ASP A 962 -9.43 20.71 -29.15
CA ASP A 962 -9.80 21.97 -29.75
C ASP A 962 -11.30 21.95 -30.04
N ALA A 963 -12.06 22.80 -29.37
CA ALA A 963 -13.51 22.92 -29.52
C ALA A 963 -13.93 23.54 -30.89
N ARG A 964 -13.09 23.44 -31.93
CA ARG A 964 -13.29 24.08 -33.24
C ARG A 964 -13.31 23.15 -34.45
N THR A 965 -13.11 21.84 -34.27
CA THR A 965 -13.20 20.86 -35.38
C THR A 965 -14.36 19.90 -35.20
N PHE A 966 -15.57 20.45 -35.09
CA PHE A 966 -16.81 19.74 -35.46
C PHE A 966 -17.72 20.71 -36.22
N GLN A 967 -17.26 21.14 -37.39
CA GLN A 967 -18.12 21.47 -38.51
C GLN A 967 -17.56 20.77 -39.75
N SER A 968 -18.43 20.02 -40.41
CA SER A 968 -18.26 19.22 -41.64
C SER A 968 -17.84 17.75 -41.45
N GLY A 969 -18.76 16.86 -41.84
CA GLY A 969 -18.63 15.40 -41.88
C GLY A 969 -19.87 14.71 -41.35
#